data_AF-A0A2H0NEP2-F1
#
_entry.id   AF-A0A2H0NEP2-F1
#
_cell.length_a   1.000
_cell.length_b   1.000
_cell.length_c   1.000
_cell.angle_alpha   90.00
_cell.angle_beta   90.00
_cell.angle_gamma   90.00
#
_symmetry.space_group_name_H-M   'P 1'
#
loop_
_entity.id
_entity.type
_entity.pdbx_description
1 polymer ?
#
loop_
_entity_poly.entity_id
_entity_poly.type
_entity_poly.pdbx_seq_one_letter_code
_entity_poly.pdbx_strand_id
1 'polypeptide(L)'
;MNRTLKKISAIGLSVTTAVWLSGAVMIMPALATTTDDLQAQITLLLAQIKTLQDQLKVQQPATSSYNFTRSLTVGSKGEDVSALQSILISAGYLKIDKPTAYFGSLTKAALAKYQAAKSISPAVGYFGPKTRAYVASVTVAPITTFPAGCTSAVGFSPTTGLSCAATTTFPAGCTSAVGFSPTTGLSCAATTTTPGAPVAPISGLSVSLAADNPAAGVLISSVSSAAARVPVLTLDFTAGTAGGMTITGIKFHKSGVLSDSSISSAYLVESGKVLTQYSSLSGGVVNFDGLSLNVDAGKTRKIIFAIDPSTGLSAGNTVAFTLSSVSDVTVSSGAVSGSFPLNGNVFTVTSVTRPDIAALEIVSSSVGNSVYAGTQNVLVSQWIATATNSPVNLTSVNFKVIGSATKTDIKNVVLKINGTQVGSTLTSVGSDGSAYFDLSAAPAKLNTGSSNIQVYADIMGSPSFNFALELLNSYDVYAVDTQYNVPVGVTITGGSGVTITINQGQITVTADTNTPTGNIAKGGSGTALAKFDIYAAGEALKVKFLTFKLTFTGSTTTISTMLKNVALVDDSGAQVGTTINTPPTPNSCDNNGLSVTAGYDATGAIYYDCFGTSASPINYIVPANTTRVLTLKADIQSGATFTTVTAALTGNSSNLQGQTSSGTASSGSASGAALTLALYPLTVDKNNAVGTMTYAKGATAAKIGSYVLTASSAEGINVSNFTVTMASSSANFQNLLAKVGDTQIGTTKATLGGSDAVTFSGNLSVPTGGTTIVNIYADILSSASTAIYTTLTTLTSCTGTGASTYSSVSCSPTIVEGQDLTVSSGSTLTVSLDSNSAPNKQVIMGATANSLATFRFVDTANLEPIKITDLVVYDLVSTGGGTTSTVKASFSGLTFYNGTAAIGTASLVDGVVADTYKASFHLATPVTIPQNGSVSLELKGDVASYSSNGATDNKIHIFKFDAVGNITALGVSSNQSVTPTLSSATGNQITVLRGKLTLTGATLGSTSGRVRTAVDDIGTLTFTAAAGGYDVTVNTVTLKLQGQAVSSGTAAFNVDLIDSNTGSDWSGLSAQSCNPATGNSCSVSFAFSTIPTITAGSSKTVKVRVDSSSFYDAASTAESLSTLVSAYDKVNWGDGTTTGGLYLQPTDVPIVVSSVSY
;
A
#
# COMPACT_ATOMS: atom_id res chain seq x y z
N MET A 1 -2.23 -48.21 17.27
CA MET A 1 -1.71 -49.55 16.92
C MET A 1 -1.80 -49.73 15.42
N ASN A 2 -0.65 -49.95 14.74
CA ASN A 2 -0.45 -50.36 13.34
C ASN A 2 -0.93 -49.45 12.19
N ARG A 3 -0.19 -49.20 11.09
CA ARG A 3 1.20 -49.46 10.69
C ARG A 3 1.41 -48.79 9.31
N THR A 4 2.41 -47.91 9.20
CA THR A 4 3.46 -47.90 8.15
C THR A 4 3.15 -47.81 6.64
N LEU A 5 3.67 -46.72 6.06
CA LEU A 5 4.71 -46.63 5.00
C LEU A 5 4.37 -46.62 3.48
N LYS A 6 4.98 -45.58 2.86
CA LYS A 6 5.81 -45.56 1.62
C LYS A 6 5.11 -45.31 0.28
N LYS A 7 5.38 -44.13 -0.35
CA LYS A 7 6.41 -43.86 -1.40
C LYS A 7 5.89 -44.30 -2.79
N ILE A 8 6.02 -43.62 -3.92
CA ILE A 8 6.96 -42.63 -4.50
C ILE A 8 6.26 -42.19 -5.82
N SER A 9 6.17 -40.90 -6.17
CA SER A 9 6.90 -40.25 -7.30
C SER A 9 6.75 -40.98 -8.67
N ALA A 10 6.52 -40.36 -9.83
CA ALA A 10 6.82 -39.01 -10.30
C ALA A 10 6.29 -38.87 -11.76
N ILE A 11 6.37 -37.63 -12.29
CA ILE A 11 6.48 -37.27 -13.73
C ILE A 11 5.18 -37.41 -14.53
N GLY A 12 4.70 -36.43 -15.27
CA GLY A 12 5.24 -35.15 -15.67
C GLY A 12 4.52 -34.69 -16.95
N LEU A 13 4.18 -33.41 -16.98
CA LEU A 13 3.88 -32.52 -18.12
C LEU A 13 3.80 -33.11 -19.54
N SER A 14 2.75 -32.76 -20.29
CA SER A 14 2.76 -31.69 -21.33
C SER A 14 1.51 -31.79 -22.22
N VAL A 15 0.64 -30.76 -22.19
CA VAL A 15 0.40 -29.73 -23.24
C VAL A 15 -0.14 -30.27 -24.58
N THR A 16 -1.41 -29.94 -24.88
CA THR A 16 -1.92 -29.48 -26.21
C THR A 16 -3.33 -28.88 -26.05
N THR A 17 -3.49 -27.56 -26.04
CA THR A 17 -3.94 -26.66 -27.14
C THR A 17 -5.46 -26.55 -27.41
N ALA A 18 -5.96 -25.32 -27.23
CA ALA A 18 -6.94 -24.57 -28.02
C ALA A 18 -8.48 -24.78 -27.88
N VAL A 19 -9.08 -23.80 -27.17
CA VAL A 19 -10.29 -22.98 -27.50
C VAL A 19 -11.65 -23.69 -27.71
N TRP A 20 -12.67 -23.37 -26.90
CA TRP A 20 -13.89 -22.64 -27.30
C TRP A 20 -14.80 -22.28 -26.10
N LEU A 21 -15.58 -21.23 -26.34
CA LEU A 21 -16.50 -20.46 -25.49
C LEU A 21 -17.61 -21.27 -24.78
N SER A 22 -18.11 -20.65 -23.70
CA SER A 22 -19.53 -20.49 -23.26
C SER A 22 -19.80 -20.90 -21.82
N GLY A 23 -20.43 -19.99 -21.07
CA GLY A 23 -20.56 -20.04 -19.62
C GLY A 23 -21.60 -21.03 -19.10
N ALA A 24 -21.35 -21.53 -17.89
CA ALA A 24 -22.37 -21.98 -16.95
C ALA A 24 -21.77 -21.92 -15.53
N VAL A 25 -22.45 -21.20 -14.64
CA VAL A 25 -22.18 -21.16 -13.20
C VAL A 25 -22.47 -22.55 -12.62
N MET A 26 -21.48 -23.20 -12.01
CA MET A 26 -21.71 -24.30 -11.09
C MET A 26 -21.19 -23.93 -9.70
N ILE A 27 -22.14 -23.82 -8.78
CA ILE A 27 -21.96 -23.70 -7.34
C ILE A 27 -21.50 -25.07 -6.83
N MET A 28 -20.33 -25.15 -6.18
CA MET A 28 -19.95 -26.31 -5.35
C MET A 28 -20.05 -25.93 -3.86
N PRO A 29 -20.41 -26.88 -2.98
CA PRO A 29 -20.50 -26.62 -1.55
C PRO A 29 -19.09 -26.44 -0.97
N ALA A 30 -18.91 -25.39 -0.17
CA ALA A 30 -17.68 -25.14 0.57
C ALA A 30 -17.47 -26.24 1.62
N LEU A 31 -16.53 -27.15 1.36
CA LEU A 31 -15.91 -27.96 2.40
C LEU A 31 -14.92 -27.08 3.16
N ALA A 32 -14.96 -27.16 4.49
CA ALA A 32 -14.13 -26.35 5.37
C ALA A 32 -12.64 -26.50 5.04
N THR A 33 -12.05 -25.45 4.49
CA THR A 33 -10.65 -25.35 4.12
C THR A 33 -9.78 -25.45 5.37
N THR A 34 -8.94 -26.47 5.45
CA THR A 34 -8.01 -26.64 6.57
C THR A 34 -6.93 -25.55 6.56
N THR A 35 -6.23 -25.32 7.67
CA THR A 35 -5.10 -24.37 7.72
C THR A 35 -4.00 -24.71 6.71
N ASP A 36 -3.88 -25.99 6.36
CA ASP A 36 -2.90 -26.49 5.40
C ASP A 36 -3.33 -26.20 3.95
N ASP A 37 -4.63 -26.32 3.64
CA ASP A 37 -5.19 -25.91 2.35
C ASP A 37 -5.11 -24.39 2.14
N LEU A 38 -5.26 -23.60 3.21
CA LEU A 38 -5.03 -22.16 3.20
C LEU A 38 -3.55 -21.82 2.95
N GLN A 39 -2.60 -22.55 3.55
CA GLN A 39 -1.16 -22.36 3.28
C GLN A 39 -0.76 -22.79 1.85
N ALA A 40 -1.40 -23.83 1.31
CA ALA A 40 -1.22 -24.24 -0.08
C ALA A 40 -1.77 -23.18 -1.06
N GLN A 41 -2.94 -22.60 -0.78
CA GLN A 41 -3.50 -21.49 -1.54
C GLN A 41 -2.64 -20.23 -1.45
N ILE A 42 -2.11 -19.89 -0.27
CA ILE A 42 -1.18 -18.76 -0.09
C ILE A 42 0.10 -18.97 -0.91
N THR A 43 0.63 -20.19 -0.96
CA THR A 43 1.84 -20.49 -1.75
C THR A 43 1.57 -20.40 -3.25
N LEU A 44 0.39 -20.83 -3.70
CA LEU A 44 -0.08 -20.66 -5.08
C LEU A 44 -0.29 -19.19 -5.46
N LEU A 45 -0.92 -18.41 -4.59
CA LEU A 45 -1.10 -16.97 -4.78
C LEU A 45 0.22 -16.21 -4.78
N LEU A 46 1.19 -16.58 -3.93
CA LEU A 46 2.54 -16.00 -3.95
C LEU A 46 3.31 -16.35 -5.23
N ALA A 47 3.15 -17.57 -5.76
CA ALA A 47 3.71 -17.94 -7.05
C ALA A 47 3.04 -17.16 -8.20
N GLN A 48 1.73 -16.95 -8.12
CA GLN A 48 0.97 -16.18 -9.10
C GLN A 48 1.32 -14.68 -9.04
N ILE A 49 1.53 -14.11 -7.85
CA ILE A 49 2.04 -12.76 -7.64
C ILE A 49 3.46 -12.62 -8.20
N LYS A 50 4.34 -13.61 -7.99
CA LYS A 50 5.68 -13.61 -8.58
C LYS A 50 5.63 -13.64 -10.11
N THR A 51 4.73 -14.43 -10.67
CA THR A 51 4.52 -14.52 -12.12
C THR A 51 3.95 -13.21 -12.68
N LEU A 52 3.01 -12.59 -11.98
CA LEU A 52 2.46 -11.27 -12.33
C LEU A 52 3.51 -10.16 -12.15
N GLN A 53 4.37 -10.23 -11.13
CA GLN A 53 5.50 -9.32 -10.93
C GLN A 53 6.56 -9.47 -12.03
N ASP A 54 6.79 -10.69 -12.53
CA ASP A 54 7.68 -10.94 -13.67
C ASP A 54 7.01 -10.55 -15.01
N GLN A 55 5.67 -10.61 -15.13
CA GLN A 55 4.92 -10.03 -16.26
C GLN A 55 4.88 -8.50 -16.23
N LEU A 56 4.83 -7.88 -15.04
CA LEU A 56 4.94 -6.43 -14.83
C LEU A 56 6.35 -5.88 -15.11
N LYS A 57 7.39 -6.73 -15.10
CA LYS A 57 8.73 -6.35 -15.61
C LYS A 57 8.81 -6.29 -17.15
N VAL A 58 7.80 -6.81 -17.86
CA VAL A 58 7.73 -6.78 -19.34
C VAL A 58 6.82 -5.65 -19.85
N GLN A 59 6.15 -4.91 -18.95
CA GLN A 59 5.27 -3.79 -19.31
C GLN A 59 5.66 -2.47 -18.63
N GLN A 60 6.87 -1.99 -18.95
CA GLN A 60 7.22 -0.56 -18.91
C GLN A 60 8.29 -0.26 -19.98
N PRO A 61 8.36 0.98 -20.48
CA PRO A 61 8.30 1.33 -21.89
C PRO A 61 9.60 1.00 -22.63
N ALA A 62 9.45 0.75 -23.94
CA ALA A 62 10.56 0.87 -24.88
C ALA A 62 11.31 2.19 -24.64
N THR A 63 12.63 2.10 -24.49
CA THR A 63 13.54 3.24 -24.35
C THR A 63 13.36 4.17 -25.54
N SER A 64 12.73 5.33 -25.31
CA SER A 64 12.87 6.47 -26.20
C SER A 64 14.34 6.93 -26.15
N SER A 65 14.95 7.04 -27.32
CA SER A 65 16.28 7.64 -27.48
C SER A 65 16.24 9.07 -26.93
N TYR A 66 16.85 9.30 -25.77
CA TYR A 66 16.98 10.64 -25.18
C TYR A 66 18.20 11.34 -25.80
N ASN A 67 17.97 12.44 -26.53
CA ASN A 67 19.03 13.20 -27.18
C ASN A 67 19.67 14.20 -26.21
N PHE A 68 20.89 13.91 -25.76
CA PHE A 68 21.65 14.81 -24.88
C PHE A 68 22.26 15.97 -25.66
N THR A 69 21.72 17.17 -25.49
CA THR A 69 22.15 18.37 -26.24
C THR A 69 23.29 19.16 -25.56
N ARG A 70 23.59 18.89 -24.28
CA ARG A 70 24.65 19.61 -23.52
C ARG A 70 25.52 18.69 -22.66
N SER A 71 26.68 19.22 -22.24
CA SER A 71 27.54 18.53 -21.27
C SER A 71 27.01 18.67 -19.84
N LEU A 72 27.19 17.63 -19.02
CA LEU A 72 26.75 17.64 -17.61
C LEU A 72 27.94 17.48 -16.66
N THR A 73 27.90 18.22 -15.56
CA THR A 73 28.92 18.23 -14.51
C THR A 73 28.27 18.44 -13.13
N VAL A 74 29.05 18.39 -12.05
CA VAL A 74 28.54 18.67 -10.71
C VAL A 74 27.86 20.05 -10.67
N GLY A 75 26.62 20.09 -10.19
CA GLY A 75 25.78 21.28 -10.16
C GLY A 75 24.76 21.38 -11.30
N SER A 76 24.88 20.57 -12.37
CA SER A 76 23.87 20.50 -13.43
C SER A 76 22.51 20.03 -12.88
N LYS A 77 21.42 20.58 -13.41
CA LYS A 77 20.03 20.23 -13.06
C LYS A 77 19.16 20.02 -14.30
N GLY A 78 18.07 19.27 -14.17
CA GLY A 78 17.02 19.13 -15.18
C GLY A 78 17.01 17.79 -15.90
N GLU A 79 16.24 17.70 -16.98
CA GLU A 79 15.91 16.44 -17.66
C GLU A 79 17.13 15.66 -18.16
N ASP A 80 18.16 16.33 -18.67
CA ASP A 80 19.40 15.65 -19.09
C ASP A 80 20.09 14.92 -17.93
N VAL A 81 20.02 15.49 -16.73
CA VAL A 81 20.60 14.87 -15.54
C VAL A 81 19.75 13.68 -15.11
N SER A 82 18.42 13.81 -15.16
CA SER A 82 17.51 12.70 -14.88
C SER A 82 17.71 11.55 -15.85
N ALA A 83 17.84 11.83 -17.16
CA ALA A 83 18.10 10.83 -18.19
C ALA A 83 19.45 10.13 -17.99
N LEU A 84 20.51 10.89 -17.67
CA LEU A 84 21.82 10.32 -17.33
C LEU A 84 21.76 9.47 -16.05
N GLN A 85 21.07 9.92 -15.01
CA GLN A 85 20.90 9.16 -13.77
C GLN A 85 20.11 7.87 -14.01
N SER A 86 19.07 7.89 -14.85
CA SER A 86 18.35 6.69 -15.27
C SER A 86 19.27 5.68 -15.95
N ILE A 87 20.18 6.13 -16.83
CA ILE A 87 21.18 5.27 -17.48
C ILE A 87 22.16 4.68 -16.44
N LEU A 88 22.60 5.47 -15.47
CA LEU A 88 23.54 5.01 -14.44
C LEU A 88 22.89 4.09 -13.41
N ILE A 89 21.61 4.29 -13.09
CA ILE A 89 20.82 3.41 -12.21
C ILE A 89 20.57 2.08 -12.92
N SER A 90 20.12 2.12 -14.19
CA SER A 90 19.87 0.90 -14.98
C SER A 90 21.14 0.10 -15.23
N ALA A 91 22.27 0.77 -15.45
CA ALA A 91 23.58 0.13 -15.59
C ALA A 91 24.19 -0.32 -14.24
N GLY A 92 23.55 -0.04 -13.11
CA GLY A 92 23.97 -0.49 -11.77
C GLY A 92 25.11 0.32 -11.13
N TYR A 93 25.49 1.47 -11.70
CA TYR A 93 26.59 2.31 -11.20
C TYR A 93 26.14 3.37 -10.19
N LEU A 94 24.86 3.77 -10.22
CA LEU A 94 24.28 4.74 -9.30
C LEU A 94 23.19 4.08 -8.45
N LYS A 95 23.39 4.06 -7.13
CA LYS A 95 22.47 3.46 -6.15
C LYS A 95 21.61 4.54 -5.48
N ILE A 96 20.55 4.96 -6.17
CA ILE A 96 19.49 5.83 -5.63
C ILE A 96 18.14 5.32 -6.13
N ASP A 97 17.07 5.50 -5.36
CA ASP A 97 15.75 4.91 -5.65
C ASP A 97 15.12 5.44 -6.94
N LYS A 98 15.37 6.72 -7.27
CA LYS A 98 14.91 7.37 -8.50
C LYS A 98 15.84 8.54 -8.88
N PRO A 99 15.90 8.95 -10.17
CA PRO A 99 16.62 10.14 -10.58
C PRO A 99 16.18 11.38 -9.80
N THR A 100 17.15 12.17 -9.32
CA THR A 100 16.90 13.38 -8.51
C THR A 100 16.93 14.66 -9.35
N ALA A 101 17.19 14.54 -10.66
CA ALA A 101 17.42 15.67 -11.57
C ALA A 101 18.56 16.60 -11.15
N TYR A 102 19.43 16.20 -10.22
CA TYR A 102 20.57 16.97 -9.73
C TYR A 102 21.87 16.18 -9.79
N PHE A 103 22.87 16.75 -10.47
CA PHE A 103 24.17 16.12 -10.66
C PHE A 103 25.05 16.44 -9.46
N GLY A 104 25.02 15.57 -8.44
CA GLY A 104 25.83 15.68 -7.23
C GLY A 104 27.11 14.84 -7.24
N SER A 105 27.75 14.73 -6.07
CA SER A 105 28.95 13.91 -5.86
C SER A 105 28.73 12.42 -6.18
N LEU A 106 27.55 11.88 -5.83
CA LEU A 106 27.17 10.49 -6.12
C LEU A 106 27.05 10.22 -7.62
N THR A 107 26.41 11.12 -8.38
CA THR A 107 26.29 11.00 -9.84
C THR A 107 27.65 11.15 -10.53
N LYS A 108 28.53 12.04 -10.05
CA LYS A 108 29.91 12.15 -10.53
C LYS A 108 30.69 10.85 -10.33
N ALA A 109 30.64 10.28 -9.14
CA ALA A 109 31.35 9.04 -8.81
C ALA A 109 30.83 7.84 -9.62
N ALA A 110 29.50 7.74 -9.77
CA ALA A 110 28.87 6.71 -10.61
C ALA A 110 29.27 6.85 -12.07
N LEU A 111 29.28 8.09 -12.60
CA LEU A 111 29.67 8.35 -13.98
C LEU A 111 31.15 8.03 -14.24
N ALA A 112 32.04 8.36 -13.29
CA ALA A 112 33.46 8.01 -13.38
C ALA A 112 33.65 6.48 -13.47
N LYS A 113 32.95 5.72 -12.63
CA LYS A 113 32.98 4.24 -12.68
C LYS A 113 32.42 3.70 -14.00
N TYR A 114 31.32 4.27 -14.49
CA TYR A 114 30.74 3.91 -15.78
C TYR A 114 31.70 4.19 -16.94
N GLN A 115 32.35 5.35 -16.95
CA GLN A 115 33.35 5.72 -17.95
C GLN A 115 34.56 4.78 -17.94
N ALA A 116 35.08 4.44 -16.75
CA ALA A 116 36.17 3.49 -16.61
C ALA A 116 35.78 2.10 -17.14
N ALA A 117 34.58 1.61 -16.81
CA ALA A 117 34.07 0.33 -17.27
C ALA A 117 33.78 0.27 -18.78
N LYS A 118 33.56 1.43 -19.42
CA LYS A 118 33.32 1.55 -20.87
C LYS A 118 34.55 2.06 -21.64
N SER A 119 35.73 2.08 -21.01
CA SER A 119 36.99 2.53 -21.62
C SER A 119 36.96 3.97 -22.16
N ILE A 120 36.14 4.85 -21.58
CA ILE A 120 36.04 6.27 -21.94
C ILE A 120 37.05 7.06 -21.10
N SER A 121 38.10 7.58 -21.76
CA SER A 121 39.19 8.31 -21.09
C SER A 121 39.18 9.83 -21.38
N PRO A 122 39.34 10.68 -20.35
CA PRO A 122 39.55 10.34 -18.93
C PRO A 122 38.23 10.07 -18.18
N ALA A 123 38.23 9.07 -17.29
CA ALA A 123 37.06 8.64 -16.50
C ALA A 123 36.84 9.51 -15.25
N VAL A 124 36.62 10.82 -15.46
CA VAL A 124 36.58 11.83 -14.39
C VAL A 124 35.17 12.17 -13.87
N GLY A 125 34.14 11.47 -14.37
CA GLY A 125 32.76 11.72 -13.99
C GLY A 125 32.19 13.02 -14.60
N TYR A 126 32.70 13.41 -15.76
CA TYR A 126 32.19 14.52 -16.57
C TYR A 126 31.47 14.00 -17.82
N PHE A 127 30.22 14.39 -18.03
CA PHE A 127 29.42 13.95 -19.17
C PHE A 127 29.64 14.86 -20.38
N GLY A 128 30.86 14.83 -20.93
CA GLY A 128 31.26 15.62 -22.09
C GLY A 128 30.97 14.97 -23.45
N PRO A 129 31.42 15.60 -24.56
CA PRO A 129 31.17 15.12 -25.93
C PRO A 129 31.53 13.65 -26.18
N LYS A 130 32.65 13.16 -25.61
CA LYS A 130 33.07 11.75 -25.74
C LYS A 130 32.06 10.77 -25.11
N THR A 131 31.60 11.08 -23.90
CA THR A 131 30.63 10.25 -23.18
C THR A 131 29.25 10.32 -23.84
N ARG A 132 28.87 11.47 -24.38
CA ARG A 132 27.63 11.63 -25.18
C ARG A 132 27.66 10.84 -26.47
N ALA A 133 28.76 10.91 -27.22
CA ALA A 133 28.94 10.12 -28.44
C ALA A 133 28.85 8.62 -28.15
N TYR A 134 29.45 8.17 -27.03
CA TYR A 134 29.32 6.78 -26.59
C TYR A 134 27.87 6.41 -26.26
N VAL A 135 27.16 7.18 -25.43
CA VAL A 135 25.75 6.88 -25.09
C VAL A 135 24.83 6.93 -26.32
N ALA A 136 25.08 7.82 -27.28
CA ALA A 136 24.38 7.84 -28.57
C ALA A 136 24.70 6.60 -29.43
N SER A 137 25.94 6.10 -29.40
CA SER A 137 26.34 4.90 -30.14
C SER A 137 25.75 3.59 -29.59
N VAL A 138 25.34 3.58 -28.32
CA VAL A 138 24.73 2.40 -27.66
C VAL A 138 23.19 2.38 -27.83
N THR A 139 22.59 3.46 -28.34
CA THR A 139 21.13 3.62 -28.54
C THR A 139 20.70 3.72 -30.00
N VAL A 140 21.63 3.52 -30.94
CA VAL A 140 21.36 3.42 -32.38
C VAL A 140 21.98 2.14 -32.90
N ALA A 141 21.16 1.17 -33.30
CA ALA A 141 21.61 0.03 -34.07
C ALA A 141 22.15 0.53 -35.43
N PRO A 142 23.39 0.18 -35.83
CA PRO A 142 23.86 0.43 -37.19
C PRO A 142 23.10 -0.49 -38.14
N ILE A 143 22.27 0.10 -38.99
CA ILE A 143 21.71 -0.55 -40.18
C ILE A 143 22.84 -0.91 -41.15
N THR A 144 23.24 -2.19 -41.17
CA THR A 144 23.90 -2.83 -42.31
C THR A 144 23.24 -4.20 -42.52
N THR A 145 22.14 -4.21 -43.27
CA THR A 145 21.43 -5.45 -43.62
C THR A 145 22.18 -6.21 -44.70
N PHE A 146 23.03 -7.15 -44.30
CA PHE A 146 23.44 -8.24 -45.19
C PHE A 146 22.35 -9.33 -45.19
N PRO A 147 22.09 -10.02 -46.34
CA PRO A 147 21.17 -11.15 -46.39
C PRO A 147 21.55 -12.26 -45.39
N ALA A 148 20.55 -12.97 -44.84
CA ALA A 148 20.77 -14.03 -43.85
C ALA A 148 21.80 -15.06 -44.35
N GLY A 149 22.87 -15.27 -43.57
CA GLY A 149 24.00 -16.14 -43.89
C GLY A 149 25.29 -15.42 -44.30
N CYS A 150 25.26 -14.12 -44.56
CA CYS A 150 26.43 -13.34 -44.96
C CYS A 150 27.10 -12.63 -43.76
N THR A 151 28.42 -12.79 -43.61
CA THR A 151 29.23 -12.10 -42.58
C THR A 151 30.15 -11.01 -43.16
N SER A 152 30.16 -10.82 -44.48
CA SER A 152 30.86 -9.74 -45.18
C SER A 152 30.18 -9.42 -46.52
N ALA A 153 30.50 -8.26 -47.12
CA ALA A 153 30.01 -7.83 -48.45
C ALA A 153 30.60 -8.61 -49.63
N VAL A 154 31.41 -9.64 -49.37
CA VAL A 154 32.09 -10.46 -50.38
C VAL A 154 31.70 -11.92 -50.19
N GLY A 155 31.23 -12.57 -51.25
CA GLY A 155 30.80 -13.97 -51.25
C GLY A 155 29.29 -14.16 -51.45
N PHE A 156 28.83 -15.40 -51.31
CA PHE A 156 27.42 -15.78 -51.39
C PHE A 156 26.96 -16.33 -50.04
N SER A 157 25.70 -16.11 -49.68
CA SER A 157 25.10 -16.65 -48.47
C SER A 157 25.18 -18.19 -48.51
N PRO A 158 25.81 -18.84 -47.51
CA PRO A 158 25.88 -20.31 -47.44
C PRO A 158 24.51 -20.96 -47.23
N THR A 159 23.53 -20.20 -46.72
CA THR A 159 22.18 -20.69 -46.41
C THR A 159 21.16 -20.44 -47.50
N THR A 160 21.32 -19.38 -48.32
CA THR A 160 20.34 -19.02 -49.35
C THR A 160 20.90 -18.99 -50.77
N GLY A 161 22.21 -19.12 -50.95
CA GLY A 161 22.87 -19.10 -52.27
C GLY A 161 22.88 -17.72 -52.96
N LEU A 162 22.37 -16.66 -52.32
CA LEU A 162 22.30 -15.30 -52.85
C LEU A 162 23.60 -14.52 -52.59
N SER A 163 24.00 -13.62 -53.49
CA SER A 163 25.20 -12.77 -53.32
C SER A 163 25.09 -11.87 -52.08
N CYS A 164 26.17 -11.79 -51.30
CA CYS A 164 26.27 -10.92 -50.12
C CYS A 164 26.54 -9.44 -50.47
N ALA A 165 26.78 -9.13 -51.74
CA ALA A 165 26.98 -7.77 -52.24
C ALA A 165 25.67 -7.20 -52.80
N ALA A 166 25.28 -6.00 -52.36
CA ALA A 166 24.21 -5.24 -53.02
C ALA A 166 24.63 -4.89 -54.45
N THR A 167 24.02 -5.59 -55.42
CA THR A 167 23.83 -5.28 -56.85
C THR A 167 24.93 -4.50 -57.59
N THR A 168 25.77 -5.23 -58.33
CA THR A 168 26.26 -4.80 -59.65
C THR A 168 25.75 -5.80 -60.69
N THR A 169 24.96 -5.35 -61.66
CA THR A 169 24.36 -6.20 -62.68
C THR A 169 25.32 -6.38 -63.86
N PHE A 170 25.81 -7.60 -64.08
CA PHE A 170 26.41 -7.98 -65.36
C PHE A 170 25.32 -8.26 -66.41
N PRO A 171 25.61 -8.12 -67.72
CA PRO A 171 24.69 -8.51 -68.79
C PRO A 171 24.27 -9.99 -68.67
N ALA A 172 23.03 -10.31 -69.06
CA ALA A 172 22.51 -11.68 -68.99
C ALA A 172 23.42 -12.69 -69.69
N GLY A 173 23.80 -13.75 -68.96
CA GLY A 173 24.75 -14.78 -69.41
C GLY A 173 26.18 -14.62 -68.86
N CYS A 174 26.56 -13.45 -68.33
CA CYS A 174 27.89 -13.23 -67.75
C CYS A 174 27.91 -13.46 -66.24
N THR A 175 28.93 -14.19 -65.74
CA THR A 175 29.17 -14.41 -64.31
C THR A 175 30.41 -13.65 -63.79
N SER A 176 31.15 -12.97 -64.67
CA SER A 176 32.29 -12.09 -64.33
C SER A 176 32.49 -10.98 -65.37
N ALA A 177 33.27 -9.94 -65.04
CA ALA A 177 33.59 -8.82 -65.94
C ALA A 177 34.59 -9.18 -67.07
N VAL A 178 35.03 -10.43 -67.15
CA VAL A 178 36.03 -10.89 -68.11
C VAL A 178 35.40 -11.95 -69.02
N GLY A 179 35.55 -11.79 -70.34
CA GLY A 179 34.97 -12.68 -71.35
C GLY A 179 33.80 -12.07 -72.11
N PHE A 180 33.08 -12.90 -72.87
CA PHE A 180 31.89 -12.54 -73.64
C PHE A 180 30.70 -13.39 -73.18
N SER A 181 29.49 -12.84 -73.18
CA SER A 181 28.26 -13.56 -72.78
C SER A 181 28.04 -14.77 -73.70
N PRO A 182 27.91 -15.99 -73.17
CA PRO A 182 27.69 -17.20 -73.97
C PRO A 182 26.29 -17.27 -74.58
N THR A 183 25.33 -16.45 -74.12
CA THR A 183 23.97 -16.39 -74.67
C THR A 183 23.75 -15.26 -75.68
N THR A 184 24.55 -14.19 -75.64
CA THR A 184 24.36 -13.01 -76.52
C THR A 184 25.59 -12.60 -77.32
N GLY A 185 26.77 -13.16 -77.07
CA GLY A 185 28.02 -12.88 -77.80
C GLY A 185 28.68 -11.53 -77.51
N LEU A 186 28.13 -10.70 -76.61
CA LEU A 186 28.63 -9.37 -76.26
C LEU A 186 29.67 -9.43 -75.12
N SER A 187 30.63 -8.50 -75.09
CA SER A 187 31.67 -8.45 -74.05
C SER A 187 31.05 -8.26 -72.66
N CYS A 188 31.44 -9.09 -71.69
CA CYS A 188 31.05 -8.96 -70.29
C CYS A 188 31.69 -7.74 -69.60
N ALA A 189 32.66 -7.09 -70.26
CA ALA A 189 33.23 -5.81 -69.84
C ALA A 189 32.51 -4.60 -70.47
N ALA A 190 31.48 -4.81 -71.29
CA ALA A 190 30.79 -3.72 -71.98
C ALA A 190 29.92 -2.92 -71.02
N THR A 191 30.37 -1.72 -70.67
CA THR A 191 29.49 -0.65 -70.17
C THR A 191 28.44 -0.36 -71.23
N THR A 192 27.18 -0.64 -70.91
CA THR A 192 26.04 -0.10 -71.64
C THR A 192 26.14 1.43 -71.58
N THR A 193 26.33 2.09 -72.71
CA THR A 193 25.95 3.50 -72.83
C THR A 193 24.43 3.57 -72.79
N THR A 194 23.86 3.61 -71.59
CA THR A 194 22.61 4.31 -71.35
C THR A 194 22.79 5.77 -71.81
N PRO A 195 21.79 6.38 -72.49
CA PRO A 195 21.80 7.83 -72.74
C PRO A 195 22.12 8.55 -71.43
N GLY A 196 23.21 9.33 -71.44
CA GLY A 196 23.77 9.90 -70.23
C GLY A 196 22.76 10.79 -69.50
N ALA A 197 22.70 10.65 -68.18
CA ALA A 197 22.22 11.73 -67.32
C ALA A 197 22.99 13.02 -67.69
N PRO A 198 22.32 14.18 -67.79
CA PRO A 198 22.98 15.41 -68.17
C PRO A 198 24.09 15.71 -67.17
N VAL A 199 25.34 15.72 -67.65
CA VAL A 199 26.47 16.22 -66.87
C VAL A 199 26.25 17.72 -66.69
N ALA A 200 26.15 18.16 -65.44
CA ALA A 200 25.98 19.58 -65.12
C ALA A 200 27.06 20.40 -65.86
N PRO A 201 26.68 21.38 -66.71
CA PRO A 201 27.67 22.19 -67.40
C PRO A 201 28.47 23.03 -66.39
N ILE A 202 29.70 23.42 -66.75
CA ILE A 202 30.52 24.28 -65.88
C ILE A 202 29.78 25.61 -65.60
N SER A 203 29.02 26.11 -66.58
CA SER A 203 28.09 27.25 -66.45
C SER A 203 26.87 27.09 -67.39
N GLY A 204 25.70 27.64 -67.02
CA GLY A 204 24.46 27.60 -67.81
C GLY A 204 23.43 26.58 -67.33
N LEU A 205 22.35 26.39 -68.09
CA LEU A 205 21.26 25.44 -67.81
C LEU A 205 21.24 24.36 -68.90
N SER A 206 21.18 23.10 -68.50
CA SER A 206 20.98 21.98 -69.43
C SER A 206 19.58 21.40 -69.29
N VAL A 207 18.93 21.11 -70.43
CA VAL A 207 17.57 20.58 -70.50
C VAL A 207 17.59 19.24 -71.21
N SER A 208 16.95 18.24 -70.62
CA SER A 208 16.84 16.90 -71.18
C SER A 208 15.47 16.30 -70.92
N LEU A 209 15.10 15.29 -71.71
CA LEU A 209 13.90 14.50 -71.45
C LEU A 209 14.11 13.68 -70.18
N ALA A 210 13.18 13.78 -69.23
CA ALA A 210 13.29 13.01 -67.99
C ALA A 210 13.11 11.52 -68.27
N ALA A 211 13.81 10.67 -67.50
CA ALA A 211 13.73 9.21 -67.68
C ALA A 211 12.33 8.62 -67.45
N ASP A 212 11.50 9.32 -66.67
CA ASP A 212 10.09 9.03 -66.37
C ASP A 212 9.12 9.88 -67.20
N ASN A 213 9.50 10.22 -68.43
CA ASN A 213 8.59 10.86 -69.38
C ASN A 213 7.29 10.03 -69.54
N PRO A 214 6.10 10.65 -69.52
CA PRO A 214 4.84 9.92 -69.54
C PRO A 214 4.74 9.03 -70.78
N ALA A 215 4.34 7.77 -70.60
CA ALA A 215 4.10 6.85 -71.70
C ALA A 215 2.97 7.38 -72.61
N ALA A 216 2.95 6.93 -73.88
CA ALA A 216 1.81 7.19 -74.76
C ALA A 216 0.51 6.74 -74.07
N GLY A 217 -0.47 7.64 -74.01
CA GLY A 217 -1.65 7.46 -73.16
C GLY A 217 -2.94 7.90 -73.83
N VAL A 218 -4.01 7.93 -73.04
CA VAL A 218 -5.33 8.35 -73.50
C VAL A 218 -5.77 9.66 -72.81
N LEU A 219 -6.42 10.54 -73.57
CA LEU A 219 -7.15 11.68 -73.03
C LEU A 219 -8.62 11.30 -72.94
N ILE A 220 -9.10 10.98 -71.74
CA ILE A 220 -10.50 10.64 -71.54
C ILE A 220 -11.33 11.92 -71.55
N SER A 221 -12.30 11.99 -72.47
CA SER A 221 -13.27 13.07 -72.59
C SER A 221 -14.64 12.50 -72.92
N SER A 222 -15.64 12.81 -72.09
CA SER A 222 -17.05 12.48 -72.25
C SER A 222 -17.86 13.76 -72.44
N VAL A 223 -19.16 13.66 -72.72
CA VAL A 223 -20.04 14.83 -72.84
C VAL A 223 -20.19 15.62 -71.53
N SER A 224 -19.91 14.99 -70.38
CA SER A 224 -20.14 15.53 -69.03
C SER A 224 -18.87 15.68 -68.20
N SER A 225 -17.75 15.06 -68.58
CA SER A 225 -16.53 15.02 -67.78
C SER A 225 -15.30 14.83 -68.67
N ALA A 226 -14.14 15.28 -68.19
CA ALA A 226 -12.87 15.07 -68.86
C ALA A 226 -11.80 14.79 -67.80
N ALA A 227 -10.75 14.08 -68.20
CA ALA A 227 -9.55 13.99 -67.38
C ALA A 227 -8.96 15.40 -67.17
N ALA A 228 -8.28 15.64 -66.06
CA ALA A 228 -7.68 16.94 -65.76
C ALA A 228 -6.27 16.76 -65.22
N ARG A 229 -5.34 17.63 -65.61
CA ARG A 229 -3.92 17.60 -65.28
C ARG A 229 -3.23 16.33 -65.77
N VAL A 230 -3.57 15.89 -66.97
CA VAL A 230 -2.93 14.74 -67.61
C VAL A 230 -1.47 15.09 -67.93
N PRO A 231 -0.47 14.38 -67.37
CA PRO A 231 0.93 14.64 -67.66
C PRO A 231 1.26 14.17 -69.09
N VAL A 232 1.80 15.06 -69.92
CA VAL A 232 2.05 14.80 -71.35
C VAL A 232 3.53 14.86 -71.74
N LEU A 233 4.37 15.51 -70.94
CA LEU A 233 5.81 15.61 -71.16
C LEU A 233 6.52 15.91 -69.83
N THR A 234 7.62 15.21 -69.52
CA THR A 234 8.45 15.50 -68.33
C THR A 234 9.87 15.85 -68.73
N LEU A 235 10.39 16.94 -68.18
CA LEU A 235 11.71 17.48 -68.50
C LEU A 235 12.56 17.65 -67.23
N ASP A 236 13.84 17.35 -67.35
CA ASP A 236 14.86 17.61 -66.32
C ASP A 236 15.67 18.85 -66.69
N PHE A 237 15.67 19.84 -65.79
CA PHE A 237 16.41 21.09 -65.90
C PHE A 237 17.58 21.09 -64.91
N THR A 238 18.81 20.94 -65.39
CA THR A 238 20.02 20.85 -64.54
C THR A 238 20.85 22.12 -64.66
N ALA A 239 20.98 22.87 -63.56
CA ALA A 239 21.83 24.04 -63.49
C ALA A 239 23.30 23.64 -63.36
N GLY A 240 24.19 24.44 -63.95
CA GLY A 240 25.62 24.26 -63.82
C GLY A 240 26.13 24.42 -62.40
N THR A 241 27.35 23.97 -62.13
CA THR A 241 27.93 23.99 -60.77
C THR A 241 28.46 25.35 -60.33
N ALA A 242 28.64 26.30 -61.27
CA ALA A 242 29.14 27.65 -60.97
C ALA A 242 28.10 28.61 -60.36
N GLY A 243 26.81 28.32 -60.47
CA GLY A 243 25.75 29.18 -59.93
C GLY A 243 24.35 28.67 -60.26
N GLY A 244 23.37 28.99 -59.42
CA GLY A 244 21.96 28.67 -59.67
C GLY A 244 21.40 29.48 -60.85
N MET A 245 20.32 28.97 -61.45
CA MET A 245 19.70 29.52 -62.65
C MET A 245 18.21 29.72 -62.43
N THR A 246 17.67 30.88 -62.80
CA THR A 246 16.22 31.12 -62.75
C THR A 246 15.63 31.03 -64.15
N ILE A 247 14.68 30.13 -64.35
CA ILE A 247 13.89 30.02 -65.58
C ILE A 247 12.77 31.06 -65.52
N THR A 248 12.68 31.89 -66.56
CA THR A 248 11.72 33.00 -66.70
C THR A 248 10.61 32.71 -67.72
N GLY A 249 10.79 31.69 -68.57
CA GLY A 249 9.74 31.24 -69.47
C GLY A 249 10.04 29.92 -70.18
N ILE A 250 8.98 29.21 -70.58
CA ILE A 250 9.02 27.92 -71.28
C ILE A 250 7.91 27.86 -72.34
N LYS A 251 8.22 27.39 -73.56
CA LYS A 251 7.26 27.20 -74.66
C LYS A 251 7.18 25.74 -75.09
N PHE A 252 5.98 25.22 -75.26
CA PHE A 252 5.75 23.88 -75.82
C PHE A 252 4.99 23.97 -77.13
N HIS A 253 5.41 23.19 -78.12
CA HIS A 253 4.77 23.12 -79.43
C HIS A 253 3.91 21.86 -79.51
N LYS A 254 2.64 22.05 -79.86
CA LYS A 254 1.63 21.00 -80.05
C LYS A 254 1.70 20.46 -81.48
N SER A 255 1.59 19.15 -81.61
CA SER A 255 1.38 18.44 -82.87
C SER A 255 0.17 17.50 -82.76
N GLY A 256 -0.36 17.04 -83.90
CA GLY A 256 -1.58 16.22 -83.98
C GLY A 256 -2.79 16.98 -84.52
N VAL A 257 -3.97 16.35 -84.49
CA VAL A 257 -5.21 16.87 -85.10
C VAL A 257 -6.14 17.56 -84.11
N LEU A 258 -5.76 17.61 -82.82
CA LEU A 258 -6.55 18.25 -81.77
C LEU A 258 -6.47 19.79 -81.86
N SER A 259 -7.61 20.49 -81.84
CA SER A 259 -7.64 21.96 -81.89
C SER A 259 -7.09 22.60 -80.62
N ASP A 260 -6.60 23.84 -80.70
CA ASP A 260 -6.13 24.59 -79.52
C ASP A 260 -7.27 24.79 -78.50
N SER A 261 -8.50 25.02 -78.97
CA SER A 261 -9.71 25.13 -78.13
C SER A 261 -10.14 23.84 -77.43
N SER A 262 -9.57 22.70 -77.80
CA SER A 262 -9.82 21.39 -77.16
C SER A 262 -8.95 21.15 -75.93
N ILE A 263 -8.06 22.09 -75.60
CA ILE A 263 -7.28 22.10 -74.36
C ILE A 263 -7.83 23.24 -73.52
N SER A 264 -8.50 22.91 -72.43
CA SER A 264 -9.14 23.87 -71.53
C SER A 264 -8.12 24.55 -70.61
N SER A 265 -7.00 23.88 -70.31
CA SER A 265 -5.92 24.44 -69.51
C SER A 265 -4.60 23.68 -69.67
N ALA A 266 -3.50 24.29 -69.22
CA ALA A 266 -2.18 23.67 -69.20
C ALA A 266 -1.33 24.19 -68.02
N TYR A 267 -0.48 23.33 -67.47
CA TYR A 267 0.24 23.56 -66.22
C TYR A 267 1.68 23.07 -66.26
N LEU A 268 2.54 23.78 -65.52
CA LEU A 268 3.81 23.22 -65.05
C LEU A 268 3.61 22.67 -63.65
N VAL A 269 3.99 21.41 -63.45
CA VAL A 269 3.80 20.66 -62.21
C VAL A 269 5.15 20.12 -61.74
N GLU A 270 5.37 20.15 -60.44
CA GLU A 270 6.54 19.54 -59.80
C GLU A 270 6.07 18.78 -58.56
N SER A 271 6.43 17.50 -58.45
CA SER A 271 6.04 16.61 -57.34
C SER A 271 4.55 16.67 -57.02
N GLY A 272 3.68 16.79 -58.03
CA GLY A 272 2.22 16.88 -57.88
C GLY A 272 1.66 18.29 -57.57
N LYS A 273 2.50 19.29 -57.25
CA LYS A 273 2.10 20.68 -57.02
C LYS A 273 2.12 21.46 -58.34
N VAL A 274 1.05 22.19 -58.65
CA VAL A 274 1.05 23.15 -59.77
C VAL A 274 1.94 24.33 -59.41
N LEU A 275 2.94 24.60 -60.25
CA LEU A 275 3.84 25.75 -60.13
C LEU A 275 3.24 26.98 -60.80
N THR A 276 2.66 26.79 -61.98
CA THR A 276 2.00 27.85 -62.75
C THR A 276 1.03 27.26 -63.77
N GLN A 277 0.04 28.05 -64.13
CA GLN A 277 -0.78 27.87 -65.32
C GLN A 277 -0.12 28.57 -66.52
N TYR A 278 -0.45 28.15 -67.73
CA TYR A 278 0.02 28.77 -68.97
C TYR A 278 -0.45 30.23 -69.11
N SER A 279 0.33 31.06 -69.82
CA SER A 279 -0.02 32.46 -70.13
C SER A 279 -0.89 32.57 -71.40
N SER A 280 -0.62 31.74 -72.41
CA SER A 280 -1.38 31.71 -73.67
C SER A 280 -1.21 30.40 -74.45
N LEU A 281 -2.22 30.01 -75.22
CA LEU A 281 -2.19 28.90 -76.17
C LEU A 281 -2.75 29.39 -77.51
N SER A 282 -1.90 29.50 -78.51
CA SER A 282 -2.28 29.97 -79.85
C SER A 282 -1.32 29.44 -80.92
N GLY A 283 -1.87 29.07 -82.08
CA GLY A 283 -1.08 28.53 -83.19
C GLY A 283 -0.33 27.25 -82.83
N GLY A 284 -0.86 26.47 -81.89
CA GLY A 284 -0.21 25.27 -81.36
C GLY A 284 0.95 25.54 -80.39
N VAL A 285 1.21 26.77 -79.96
CA VAL A 285 2.27 27.07 -78.98
C VAL A 285 1.64 27.36 -77.61
N VAL A 286 2.00 26.56 -76.60
CA VAL A 286 1.65 26.77 -75.20
C VAL A 286 2.79 27.56 -74.55
N ASN A 287 2.50 28.77 -74.09
CA ASN A 287 3.50 29.67 -73.52
C ASN A 287 3.36 29.77 -71.98
N PHE A 288 4.48 29.79 -71.28
CA PHE A 288 4.59 30.10 -69.87
C PHE A 288 5.59 31.25 -69.71
N ASP A 289 5.12 32.43 -69.33
CA ASP A 289 5.96 33.63 -69.12
C ASP A 289 5.96 34.06 -67.65
N GLY A 290 6.88 34.97 -67.30
CA GLY A 290 6.92 35.58 -65.97
C GLY A 290 7.31 34.60 -64.87
N LEU A 291 7.98 33.50 -65.23
CA LEU A 291 8.38 32.48 -64.29
C LEU A 291 9.48 32.98 -63.36
N SER A 292 9.53 32.41 -62.16
CA SER A 292 10.61 32.61 -61.19
C SER A 292 11.07 31.25 -60.67
N LEU A 293 11.28 30.30 -61.58
CA LEU A 293 11.65 28.93 -61.24
C LEU A 293 13.16 28.83 -61.07
N ASN A 294 13.63 28.95 -59.82
CA ASN A 294 15.03 28.75 -59.50
C ASN A 294 15.42 27.26 -59.56
N VAL A 295 16.61 27.00 -60.08
CA VAL A 295 17.31 25.71 -60.09
C VAL A 295 18.67 25.96 -59.44
N ASP A 296 18.87 25.41 -58.24
CA ASP A 296 20.10 25.63 -57.48
C ASP A 296 21.34 25.06 -58.19
N ALA A 297 22.51 25.64 -57.91
CA ALA A 297 23.78 25.26 -58.55
C ALA A 297 24.04 23.75 -58.44
N GLY A 298 24.31 23.10 -59.57
CA GLY A 298 24.55 21.66 -59.66
C GLY A 298 23.35 20.77 -59.31
N LYS A 299 22.14 21.34 -59.19
CA LYS A 299 20.90 20.58 -58.95
C LYS A 299 20.09 20.43 -60.23
N THR A 300 19.32 19.35 -60.29
CA THR A 300 18.32 19.10 -61.32
C THR A 300 16.94 19.35 -60.75
N ARG A 301 16.14 20.11 -61.47
CA ARG A 301 14.73 20.35 -61.19
C ARG A 301 13.89 19.65 -62.24
N LYS A 302 12.92 18.84 -61.80
CA LYS A 302 12.06 18.05 -62.69
C LYS A 302 10.73 18.76 -62.86
N ILE A 303 10.35 19.05 -64.10
CA ILE A 303 9.11 19.75 -64.42
C ILE A 303 8.26 18.85 -65.33
N ILE A 304 7.01 18.65 -64.91
CA ILE A 304 5.99 17.92 -65.65
C ILE A 304 5.09 18.96 -66.33
N PHE A 305 4.97 18.86 -67.64
CA PHE A 305 3.99 19.59 -68.42
C PHE A 305 2.70 18.76 -68.48
N ALA A 306 1.60 19.33 -67.99
CA ALA A 306 0.30 18.67 -67.91
C ALA A 306 -0.79 19.52 -68.56
N ILE A 307 -1.83 18.88 -69.09
CA ILE A 307 -2.95 19.55 -69.75
C ILE A 307 -4.31 19.07 -69.25
N ASP A 308 -5.31 19.92 -69.42
CA ASP A 308 -6.72 19.60 -69.24
C ASP A 308 -7.37 19.52 -70.63
N PRO A 309 -7.82 18.35 -71.09
CA PRO A 309 -8.71 18.28 -72.25
C PRO A 309 -10.07 18.93 -71.95
N SER A 310 -10.69 19.52 -72.99
CA SER A 310 -12.09 19.94 -72.94
C SER A 310 -13.03 18.73 -72.88
N THR A 311 -14.28 18.92 -72.46
CA THR A 311 -15.33 17.89 -72.54
C THR A 311 -15.81 17.72 -73.98
N GLY A 312 -16.38 16.56 -74.32
CA GLY A 312 -17.04 16.29 -75.60
C GLY A 312 -16.10 16.12 -76.80
N LEU A 313 -14.83 15.78 -76.59
CA LEU A 313 -13.87 15.62 -77.69
C LEU A 313 -14.14 14.36 -78.52
N SER A 314 -13.90 14.43 -79.83
CA SER A 314 -14.05 13.28 -80.72
C SER A 314 -12.97 12.23 -80.48
N ALA A 315 -13.39 11.00 -80.18
CA ALA A 315 -12.48 9.87 -79.99
C ALA A 315 -11.66 9.61 -81.27
N GLY A 316 -10.38 9.23 -81.08
CA GLY A 316 -9.42 8.96 -82.16
C GLY A 316 -8.54 10.15 -82.55
N ASN A 317 -8.86 11.38 -82.13
CA ASN A 317 -7.97 12.52 -82.31
C ASN A 317 -6.68 12.35 -81.49
N THR A 318 -5.53 12.73 -82.05
CA THR A 318 -4.23 12.62 -81.39
C THR A 318 -3.62 13.99 -81.09
N VAL A 319 -2.81 14.05 -80.03
CA VAL A 319 -2.02 15.22 -79.65
C VAL A 319 -0.66 14.80 -79.07
N ALA A 320 0.40 15.53 -79.37
CA ALA A 320 1.70 15.39 -78.72
C ALA A 320 2.34 16.77 -78.51
N PHE A 321 3.27 16.87 -77.57
CA PHE A 321 3.95 18.13 -77.24
C PHE A 321 5.46 17.99 -77.29
N THR A 322 6.12 19.03 -77.75
CA THR A 322 7.56 19.07 -77.97
C THR A 322 8.14 20.37 -77.43
N LEU A 323 9.30 20.28 -76.76
CA LEU A 323 10.17 21.44 -76.56
C LEU A 323 11.14 21.48 -77.75
N SER A 324 10.89 22.37 -78.71
CA SER A 324 11.45 22.27 -80.07
C SER A 324 12.87 22.80 -80.18
N SER A 325 13.23 23.79 -79.37
CA SER A 325 14.51 24.52 -79.51
C SER A 325 15.00 25.11 -78.18
N VAL A 326 16.28 25.46 -78.12
CA VAL A 326 16.87 26.21 -76.99
C VAL A 326 16.18 27.55 -76.73
N SER A 327 15.64 28.19 -77.76
CA SER A 327 14.92 29.48 -77.65
C SER A 327 13.54 29.35 -77.00
N ASP A 328 13.03 28.13 -76.84
CA ASP A 328 11.78 27.87 -76.14
C ASP A 328 11.95 27.89 -74.61
N VAL A 329 13.18 28.03 -74.09
CA VAL A 329 13.45 28.20 -72.66
C VAL A 329 14.19 29.51 -72.45
N THR A 330 13.65 30.39 -71.60
CA THR A 330 14.27 31.65 -71.23
C THR A 330 14.74 31.61 -69.78
N VAL A 331 15.95 32.13 -69.53
CA VAL A 331 16.58 32.19 -68.20
C VAL A 331 17.02 33.62 -67.89
N SER A 332 17.14 33.96 -66.60
CA SER A 332 17.52 35.30 -66.15
C SER A 332 18.95 35.70 -66.54
N SER A 333 19.87 34.74 -66.67
CA SER A 333 21.26 34.91 -67.08
C SER A 333 21.86 33.57 -67.49
N GLY A 334 22.90 33.56 -68.34
CA GLY A 334 23.58 32.33 -68.81
C GLY A 334 22.98 31.72 -70.09
N ALA A 335 23.57 30.62 -70.58
CA ALA A 335 23.14 29.93 -71.79
C ALA A 335 22.32 28.66 -71.49
N VAL A 336 21.36 28.34 -72.36
CA VAL A 336 20.59 27.08 -72.32
C VAL A 336 21.21 26.08 -73.31
N SER A 337 21.35 24.84 -72.88
CA SER A 337 21.92 23.73 -73.67
C SER A 337 21.04 22.48 -73.56
N GLY A 338 21.10 21.59 -74.56
CA GLY A 338 20.28 20.37 -74.61
C GLY A 338 20.23 19.78 -76.02
N SER A 339 19.71 18.56 -76.14
CA SER A 339 19.52 17.87 -77.43
C SER A 339 18.08 18.04 -77.91
N PHE A 340 17.81 19.13 -78.64
CA PHE A 340 16.47 19.46 -79.14
C PHE A 340 16.23 18.87 -80.55
N PRO A 341 14.98 18.51 -80.92
CA PRO A 341 13.75 18.64 -80.14
C PRO A 341 13.59 17.56 -79.06
N LEU A 342 13.07 17.95 -77.89
CA LEU A 342 12.69 17.03 -76.81
C LEU A 342 11.20 16.71 -76.95
N ASN A 343 10.90 15.53 -77.51
CA ASN A 343 9.54 15.11 -77.86
C ASN A 343 8.87 14.34 -76.71
N GLY A 344 7.63 14.71 -76.41
CA GLY A 344 6.70 13.89 -75.65
C GLY A 344 6.09 12.77 -76.49
N ASN A 345 5.42 11.85 -75.82
CA ASN A 345 4.69 10.77 -76.49
C ASN A 345 3.34 11.26 -77.03
N VAL A 346 2.75 10.49 -77.95
CA VAL A 346 1.42 10.78 -78.53
C VAL A 346 0.33 10.33 -77.57
N PHE A 347 -0.65 11.20 -77.34
CA PHE A 347 -1.87 10.91 -76.59
C PHE A 347 -3.08 10.86 -77.53
N THR A 348 -3.98 9.90 -77.31
CA THR A 348 -5.18 9.71 -78.15
C THR A 348 -6.44 9.99 -77.33
N VAL A 349 -7.37 10.78 -77.87
CA VAL A 349 -8.67 11.04 -77.25
C VAL A 349 -9.51 9.77 -77.26
N THR A 350 -10.12 9.46 -76.11
CA THR A 350 -11.10 8.38 -75.96
C THR A 350 -12.28 8.86 -75.11
N SER A 351 -13.42 8.19 -75.20
CA SER A 351 -14.62 8.52 -74.44
C SER A 351 -15.14 7.30 -73.66
N VAL A 352 -15.52 7.49 -72.40
CA VAL A 352 -16.12 6.47 -71.53
C VAL A 352 -17.49 6.96 -71.05
N THR A 353 -18.46 6.05 -70.86
CA THR A 353 -19.84 6.43 -70.51
C THR A 353 -20.56 5.52 -69.51
N ARG A 354 -20.02 4.33 -69.18
CA ARG A 354 -20.65 3.37 -68.24
C ARG A 354 -19.61 2.56 -67.44
N PRO A 355 -19.20 2.99 -66.23
CA PRO A 355 -19.41 4.34 -65.68
C PRO A 355 -18.60 5.41 -66.44
N ASP A 356 -18.98 6.68 -66.30
CA ASP A 356 -18.11 7.81 -66.71
C ASP A 356 -16.89 7.88 -65.78
N ILE A 357 -15.88 8.68 -66.12
CA ILE A 357 -14.77 8.99 -65.21
C ILE A 357 -15.30 9.59 -63.89
N ALA A 358 -14.61 9.35 -62.78
CA ALA A 358 -15.00 9.92 -61.50
C ALA A 358 -15.04 11.44 -61.52
N ALA A 359 -16.03 12.00 -60.81
CA ALA A 359 -16.10 13.43 -60.51
C ALA A 359 -15.96 13.62 -58.99
N LEU A 360 -15.15 14.61 -58.61
CA LEU A 360 -14.87 14.96 -57.22
C LEU A 360 -15.34 16.38 -56.93
N GLU A 361 -16.31 16.51 -56.03
CA GLU A 361 -16.74 17.82 -55.50
C GLU A 361 -16.21 18.01 -54.09
N ILE A 362 -15.68 19.20 -53.76
CA ILE A 362 -15.20 19.55 -52.43
C ILE A 362 -15.92 20.80 -51.93
N VAL A 363 -16.56 20.70 -50.77
CA VAL A 363 -17.35 21.77 -50.15
C VAL A 363 -16.78 22.10 -48.78
N SER A 364 -16.61 23.37 -48.43
CA SER A 364 -16.16 23.74 -47.07
C SER A 364 -17.22 23.44 -46.00
N SER A 365 -16.75 23.20 -44.79
CA SER A 365 -17.56 22.93 -43.59
C SER A 365 -17.10 23.82 -42.44
N SER A 366 -18.00 24.11 -41.50
CA SER A 366 -17.66 24.94 -40.34
C SER A 366 -16.76 24.21 -39.33
N VAL A 367 -15.92 24.99 -38.64
CA VAL A 367 -15.08 24.61 -37.50
C VAL A 367 -15.13 25.74 -36.43
N GLY A 368 -14.45 25.56 -35.30
CA GLY A 368 -14.30 26.62 -34.29
C GLY A 368 -13.63 27.87 -34.88
N ASN A 369 -14.08 29.06 -34.49
CA ASN A 369 -13.65 30.35 -35.07
C ASN A 369 -12.70 31.16 -34.18
N SER A 370 -12.30 30.63 -33.02
CA SER A 370 -11.34 31.29 -32.14
C SER A 370 -10.42 30.29 -31.44
N VAL A 371 -9.21 30.73 -31.14
CA VAL A 371 -8.16 29.91 -30.51
C VAL A 371 -7.21 30.82 -29.72
N TYR A 372 -6.61 30.33 -28.64
CA TYR A 372 -5.53 31.06 -27.98
C TYR A 372 -4.18 30.66 -28.60
N ALA A 373 -3.24 31.61 -28.64
CA ALA A 373 -1.86 31.30 -29.02
C ALA A 373 -1.24 30.21 -28.09
N GLY A 374 -0.34 29.41 -28.64
CA GLY A 374 0.22 28.19 -28.07
C GLY A 374 -0.74 26.99 -27.95
N THR A 375 -1.98 27.06 -28.44
CA THR A 375 -2.85 25.87 -28.51
C THR A 375 -2.35 24.94 -29.60
N GLN A 376 -2.09 23.68 -29.25
CA GLN A 376 -1.60 22.63 -30.16
C GLN A 376 -2.75 21.73 -30.63
N ASN A 377 -2.56 21.09 -31.79
CA ASN A 377 -3.47 20.10 -32.38
C ASN A 377 -4.92 20.62 -32.51
N VAL A 378 -5.06 21.85 -33.00
CA VAL A 378 -6.34 22.52 -33.20
C VAL A 378 -6.89 22.14 -34.57
N LEU A 379 -8.17 21.77 -34.66
CA LEU A 379 -8.87 21.62 -35.95
C LEU A 379 -9.05 23.02 -36.56
N VAL A 380 -8.28 23.34 -37.60
CA VAL A 380 -8.22 24.68 -38.17
C VAL A 380 -9.06 24.86 -39.44
N SER A 381 -9.39 23.78 -40.14
CA SER A 381 -10.34 23.83 -41.25
C SER A 381 -10.86 22.44 -41.59
N GLN A 382 -12.02 22.39 -42.26
CA GLN A 382 -12.68 21.17 -42.68
C GLN A 382 -13.40 21.32 -44.02
N TRP A 383 -13.35 20.28 -44.86
CA TRP A 383 -14.11 20.16 -46.10
C TRP A 383 -14.75 18.78 -46.22
N ILE A 384 -15.80 18.68 -47.02
CA ILE A 384 -16.46 17.44 -47.41
C ILE A 384 -16.17 17.20 -48.88
N ALA A 385 -15.50 16.10 -49.18
CA ALA A 385 -15.21 15.65 -50.53
C ALA A 385 -16.18 14.55 -50.94
N THR A 386 -16.92 14.74 -52.03
CA THR A 386 -17.90 13.79 -52.56
C THR A 386 -17.41 13.23 -53.88
N ALA A 387 -17.03 11.95 -53.89
CA ALA A 387 -16.64 11.24 -55.11
C ALA A 387 -17.85 10.53 -55.73
N THR A 388 -18.02 10.66 -57.05
CA THR A 388 -19.11 10.04 -57.82
C THR A 388 -18.55 9.20 -58.97
N ASN A 389 -19.37 8.30 -59.53
CA ASN A 389 -19.04 7.28 -60.55
C ASN A 389 -18.06 6.19 -60.10
N SER A 390 -16.89 6.55 -59.59
CA SER A 390 -15.89 5.60 -59.07
C SER A 390 -15.11 6.20 -57.88
N PRO A 391 -14.47 5.37 -57.03
CA PRO A 391 -13.55 5.86 -56.01
C PRO A 391 -12.34 6.57 -56.64
N VAL A 392 -11.80 7.57 -55.95
CA VAL A 392 -10.59 8.29 -56.38
C VAL A 392 -9.46 8.15 -55.37
N ASN A 393 -8.24 8.11 -55.83
CA ASN A 393 -7.03 8.20 -55.02
C ASN A 393 -6.58 9.65 -54.95
N LEU A 394 -6.73 10.30 -53.80
CA LEU A 394 -6.19 11.64 -53.56
C LEU A 394 -4.67 11.55 -53.42
N THR A 395 -3.98 12.17 -54.36
CA THR A 395 -2.52 12.10 -54.52
C THR A 395 -1.80 13.36 -54.08
N SER A 396 -2.45 14.53 -54.12
CA SER A 396 -1.95 15.74 -53.47
C SER A 396 -3.05 16.75 -53.22
N VAL A 397 -2.83 17.63 -52.22
CA VAL A 397 -3.69 18.78 -51.95
C VAL A 397 -2.85 19.96 -51.46
N ASN A 398 -3.15 21.15 -51.96
CA ASN A 398 -2.51 22.41 -51.57
C ASN A 398 -3.54 23.36 -50.97
N PHE A 399 -3.35 23.75 -49.71
CA PHE A 399 -4.15 24.81 -49.10
C PHE A 399 -3.38 26.13 -49.11
N LYS A 400 -4.08 27.23 -49.35
CA LYS A 400 -3.56 28.58 -49.18
C LYS A 400 -3.97 29.12 -47.82
N VAL A 401 -3.01 29.49 -46.99
CA VAL A 401 -3.28 30.15 -45.71
C VAL A 401 -3.37 31.65 -45.94
N ILE A 402 -4.56 32.21 -45.77
CA ILE A 402 -4.85 33.65 -45.87
C ILE A 402 -5.04 34.28 -44.48
N GLY A 403 -5.23 35.59 -44.42
CA GLY A 403 -5.35 36.34 -43.16
C GLY A 403 -4.04 36.93 -42.66
N SER A 404 -4.13 37.62 -41.52
CA SER A 404 -3.11 38.51 -40.97
C SER A 404 -2.11 37.84 -40.02
N ALA A 405 -2.34 36.59 -39.62
CA ALA A 405 -1.40 35.84 -38.78
C ALA A 405 -0.11 35.47 -39.54
N THR A 406 1.01 35.47 -38.81
CA THR A 406 2.33 35.10 -39.36
C THR A 406 2.36 33.62 -39.69
N LYS A 407 2.74 33.25 -40.93
CA LYS A 407 2.67 31.86 -41.41
C LYS A 407 3.58 30.91 -40.62
N THR A 408 4.70 31.40 -40.10
CA THR A 408 5.62 30.62 -39.25
C THR A 408 5.05 30.29 -37.87
N ASP A 409 3.97 30.96 -37.43
CA ASP A 409 3.29 30.67 -36.16
C ASP A 409 2.28 29.53 -36.29
N ILE A 410 1.93 29.13 -37.52
CA ILE A 410 1.07 27.98 -37.82
C ILE A 410 2.00 26.80 -38.13
N LYS A 411 2.16 25.93 -37.13
CA LYS A 411 3.14 24.84 -37.13
C LYS A 411 2.48 23.48 -37.10
N ASN A 412 3.27 22.45 -37.41
CA ASN A 412 2.87 21.05 -37.33
C ASN A 412 1.50 20.79 -37.99
N VAL A 413 1.35 21.28 -39.21
CA VAL A 413 0.08 21.18 -39.96
C VAL A 413 -0.08 19.74 -40.43
N VAL A 414 -1.21 19.13 -40.08
CA VAL A 414 -1.54 17.73 -40.36
C VAL A 414 -2.82 17.65 -41.17
N LEU A 415 -2.78 16.87 -42.26
CA LEU A 415 -3.95 16.50 -43.03
C LEU A 415 -4.52 15.17 -42.52
N LYS A 416 -5.84 15.13 -42.27
CA LYS A 416 -6.56 13.91 -41.95
C LYS A 416 -7.71 13.69 -42.92
N ILE A 417 -7.89 12.45 -43.36
CA ILE A 417 -9.04 12.01 -44.15
C ILE A 417 -9.83 11.02 -43.29
N ASN A 418 -11.12 11.29 -43.06
CA ASN A 418 -11.99 10.49 -42.19
C ASN A 418 -11.34 10.20 -40.81
N GLY A 419 -10.68 11.20 -40.22
CA GLY A 419 -9.99 11.11 -38.92
C GLY A 419 -8.60 10.46 -38.94
N THR A 420 -8.18 9.87 -40.07
CA THR A 420 -6.85 9.24 -40.21
C THR A 420 -5.85 10.21 -40.82
N GLN A 421 -4.69 10.39 -40.18
CA GLN A 421 -3.62 11.21 -40.76
C GLN A 421 -3.12 10.61 -42.08
N VAL A 422 -3.05 11.46 -43.10
CA VAL A 422 -2.48 11.14 -44.42
C VAL A 422 -1.35 12.11 -44.72
N GLY A 423 -0.29 11.61 -45.37
CA GLY A 423 0.90 12.41 -45.63
C GLY A 423 1.72 12.77 -44.39
N SER A 424 2.85 13.42 -44.62
CA SER A 424 3.72 13.90 -43.54
C SER A 424 3.19 15.17 -42.90
N THR A 425 3.46 15.35 -41.60
CA THR A 425 3.24 16.61 -40.89
C THR A 425 4.12 17.71 -41.49
N LEU A 426 3.53 18.86 -41.82
CA LEU A 426 4.27 20.04 -42.25
C LEU A 426 4.76 20.79 -41.01
N THR A 427 6.07 21.02 -40.91
CA THR A 427 6.66 21.71 -39.74
C THR A 427 6.14 23.15 -39.60
N SER A 428 5.91 23.83 -40.72
CA SER A 428 5.22 25.13 -40.79
C SER A 428 4.57 25.32 -42.16
N VAL A 429 3.67 26.29 -42.23
CA VAL A 429 3.16 26.80 -43.52
C VAL A 429 4.31 27.46 -44.29
N GLY A 430 4.34 27.29 -45.62
CA GLY A 430 5.32 27.93 -46.50
C GLY A 430 5.27 29.46 -46.39
N SER A 431 6.38 30.13 -46.69
CA SER A 431 6.44 31.60 -46.71
C SER A 431 5.53 32.22 -47.76
N ASP A 432 5.23 31.48 -48.83
CA ASP A 432 4.23 31.80 -49.84
C ASP A 432 2.79 31.56 -49.34
N GLY A 433 2.59 31.06 -48.12
CA GLY A 433 1.28 30.69 -47.57
C GLY A 433 0.78 29.32 -48.00
N SER A 434 1.57 28.52 -48.73
CA SER A 434 1.16 27.17 -49.15
C SER A 434 1.31 26.16 -48.01
N ALA A 435 0.27 25.36 -47.78
CA ALA A 435 0.30 24.14 -46.99
C ALA A 435 0.04 22.96 -47.94
N TYR A 436 1.12 22.45 -48.54
CA TYR A 436 1.09 21.40 -49.55
C TYR A 436 1.31 20.02 -48.96
N PHE A 437 0.40 19.10 -49.19
CA PHE A 437 0.50 17.70 -48.79
C PHE A 437 0.70 16.82 -50.02
N ASP A 438 1.88 16.21 -50.11
CA ASP A 438 2.21 15.18 -51.10
C ASP A 438 1.80 13.80 -50.56
N LEU A 439 0.86 13.15 -51.24
CA LEU A 439 0.37 11.81 -50.93
C LEU A 439 0.76 10.80 -52.00
N SER A 440 1.63 11.16 -52.96
CA SER A 440 1.97 10.32 -54.12
C SER A 440 2.53 8.95 -53.75
N ALA A 441 3.30 8.86 -52.67
CA ALA A 441 3.85 7.59 -52.17
C ALA A 441 2.80 6.69 -51.49
N ALA A 442 1.73 7.27 -50.93
CA ALA A 442 0.64 6.57 -50.27
C ALA A 442 -0.70 7.33 -50.46
N PRO A 443 -1.32 7.24 -51.64
CA PRO A 443 -2.51 8.02 -51.96
C PRO A 443 -3.68 7.70 -51.02
N ALA A 444 -4.41 8.73 -50.62
CA ALA A 444 -5.58 8.56 -49.76
C ALA A 444 -6.80 8.19 -50.60
N LYS A 445 -7.31 6.96 -50.44
CA LYS A 445 -8.49 6.50 -51.18
C LYS A 445 -9.77 7.15 -50.63
N LEU A 446 -10.47 7.88 -51.49
CA LEU A 446 -11.81 8.42 -51.24
C LEU A 446 -12.82 7.48 -51.93
N ASN A 447 -13.61 6.77 -51.13
CA ASN A 447 -14.70 5.94 -51.66
C ASN A 447 -15.81 6.83 -52.24
N THR A 448 -16.66 6.26 -53.09
CA THR A 448 -17.86 6.93 -53.59
C THR A 448 -18.75 7.38 -52.43
N GLY A 449 -19.31 8.59 -52.52
CA GLY A 449 -19.97 9.27 -51.42
C GLY A 449 -19.06 10.28 -50.72
N SER A 450 -19.46 10.73 -49.53
CA SER A 450 -18.78 11.80 -48.81
C SER A 450 -17.63 11.29 -47.93
N SER A 451 -16.49 11.97 -48.02
CA SER A 451 -15.32 11.81 -47.14
C SER A 451 -14.98 13.14 -46.50
N ASN A 452 -14.55 13.12 -45.25
CA ASN A 452 -14.18 14.33 -44.51
C ASN A 452 -12.69 14.61 -44.67
N ILE A 453 -12.34 15.83 -45.05
CA ILE A 453 -10.99 16.37 -45.13
C ILE A 453 -10.81 17.35 -43.98
N GLN A 454 -9.91 17.04 -43.05
CA GLN A 454 -9.64 17.86 -41.86
C GLN A 454 -8.20 18.32 -41.84
N VAL A 455 -7.97 19.58 -41.48
CA VAL A 455 -6.63 20.11 -41.26
C VAL A 455 -6.46 20.51 -39.81
N TYR A 456 -5.44 19.96 -39.17
CA TYR A 456 -5.04 20.29 -37.80
C TYR A 456 -3.74 21.09 -37.82
N ALA A 457 -3.56 22.02 -36.88
CA ALA A 457 -2.31 22.76 -36.72
C ALA A 457 -2.08 23.20 -35.26
N ASP A 458 -0.82 23.50 -34.96
CA ASP A 458 -0.42 24.19 -33.74
C ASP A 458 -0.36 25.69 -34.00
N ILE A 459 -1.05 26.48 -33.17
CA ILE A 459 -1.13 27.93 -33.31
C ILE A 459 -0.22 28.55 -32.26
N MET A 460 1.03 28.83 -32.60
CA MET A 460 2.09 29.15 -31.64
C MET A 460 2.27 30.66 -31.35
N GLY A 461 1.54 31.53 -32.03
CA GLY A 461 1.75 32.98 -31.94
C GLY A 461 0.66 33.81 -32.62
N SER A 462 1.01 35.03 -33.02
CA SER A 462 0.12 36.01 -33.67
C SER A 462 -1.18 36.35 -32.91
N PRO A 463 -1.13 36.67 -31.60
CA PRO A 463 -2.32 37.11 -30.85
C PRO A 463 -2.95 38.36 -31.48
N SER A 464 -4.28 38.45 -31.44
CA SER A 464 -5.13 39.48 -32.09
C SER A 464 -5.23 39.41 -33.61
N PHE A 465 -4.52 38.49 -34.27
CA PHE A 465 -4.62 38.30 -35.71
C PHE A 465 -5.55 37.13 -36.06
N ASN A 466 -5.79 36.92 -37.36
CA ASN A 466 -6.62 35.83 -37.84
C ASN A 466 -5.99 35.11 -39.03
N PHE A 467 -6.46 33.90 -39.30
CA PHE A 467 -6.12 33.17 -40.51
C PHE A 467 -7.28 32.28 -40.96
N ALA A 468 -7.27 31.90 -42.23
CA ALA A 468 -8.15 30.87 -42.78
C ALA A 468 -7.34 30.02 -43.77
N LEU A 469 -7.76 28.79 -43.99
CA LEU A 469 -7.23 27.95 -45.07
C LEU A 469 -8.21 27.95 -46.23
N GLU A 470 -7.71 28.09 -47.44
CA GLU A 470 -8.49 28.16 -48.67
C GLU A 470 -7.97 27.14 -49.68
N LEU A 471 -8.89 26.42 -50.32
CA LEU A 471 -8.64 25.72 -51.58
C LEU A 471 -8.94 26.70 -52.71
N LEU A 472 -7.89 27.34 -53.23
CA LEU A 472 -8.02 28.49 -54.10
C LEU A 472 -8.48 28.09 -55.51
N ASN A 473 -7.93 27.00 -56.06
CA ASN A 473 -8.20 26.56 -57.42
C ASN A 473 -8.51 25.06 -57.49
N SER A 474 -9.27 24.64 -58.50
CA SER A 474 -9.55 23.22 -58.76
C SER A 474 -8.28 22.39 -58.93
N TYR A 475 -7.24 22.99 -59.51
CA TYR A 475 -5.96 22.33 -59.74
C TYR A 475 -5.07 22.19 -58.48
N ASP A 476 -5.43 22.82 -57.35
CA ASP A 476 -4.74 22.65 -56.07
C ASP A 476 -4.97 21.24 -55.47
N VAL A 477 -5.92 20.49 -56.02
CA VAL A 477 -6.22 19.10 -55.67
C VAL A 477 -5.84 18.20 -56.84
N TYR A 478 -5.12 17.12 -56.57
CA TYR A 478 -4.81 16.09 -57.56
C TYR A 478 -5.36 14.75 -57.09
N ALA A 479 -6.33 14.21 -57.84
CA ALA A 479 -6.93 12.91 -57.57
C ALA A 479 -6.97 12.07 -58.85
N VAL A 480 -6.81 10.76 -58.70
CA VAL A 480 -6.76 9.79 -59.80
C VAL A 480 -7.91 8.81 -59.68
N ASP A 481 -8.67 8.64 -60.75
CA ASP A 481 -9.73 7.65 -60.86
C ASP A 481 -9.16 6.23 -60.67
N THR A 482 -9.74 5.45 -59.77
CA THR A 482 -9.21 4.09 -59.45
C THR A 482 -9.53 3.04 -60.51
N GLN A 483 -10.49 3.30 -61.39
CA GLN A 483 -10.94 2.38 -62.42
C GLN A 483 -10.16 2.57 -63.73
N TYR A 484 -9.96 3.82 -64.14
CA TYR A 484 -9.31 4.19 -65.40
C TYR A 484 -7.86 4.64 -65.22
N ASN A 485 -7.40 4.82 -63.98
CA ASN A 485 -6.06 5.29 -63.63
C ASN A 485 -5.69 6.60 -64.33
N VAL A 486 -6.68 7.49 -64.49
CA VAL A 486 -6.51 8.82 -65.07
C VAL A 486 -6.85 9.90 -64.04
N PRO A 487 -6.11 11.02 -64.05
CA PRO A 487 -6.44 12.18 -63.23
C PRO A 487 -7.83 12.76 -63.51
N VAL A 488 -8.55 13.18 -62.47
CA VAL A 488 -9.92 13.69 -62.57
C VAL A 488 -10.02 15.19 -62.31
N GLY A 489 -11.01 15.84 -62.93
CA GLY A 489 -11.39 17.21 -62.60
C GLY A 489 -12.00 17.32 -61.20
N VAL A 490 -11.69 18.40 -60.49
CA VAL A 490 -12.19 18.69 -59.15
C VAL A 490 -13.03 19.97 -59.18
N THR A 491 -14.24 19.91 -58.63
CA THR A 491 -15.11 21.08 -58.42
C THR A 491 -14.99 21.53 -56.98
N ILE A 492 -14.74 22.82 -56.74
CA ILE A 492 -14.66 23.39 -55.39
C ILE A 492 -15.82 24.38 -55.19
N THR A 493 -16.64 24.11 -54.18
CA THR A 493 -17.80 24.94 -53.80
C THR A 493 -17.51 25.59 -52.44
N GLY A 494 -17.31 26.91 -52.40
CA GLY A 494 -16.96 27.63 -51.17
C GLY A 494 -15.54 27.31 -50.69
N GLY A 495 -14.52 27.59 -51.52
CA GLY A 495 -13.13 27.19 -51.30
C GLY A 495 -12.46 27.70 -50.00
N SER A 496 -12.96 28.78 -49.40
CA SER A 496 -12.42 29.35 -48.17
C SER A 496 -13.02 28.70 -46.92
N GLY A 497 -12.17 28.26 -46.00
CA GLY A 497 -12.56 27.75 -44.68
C GLY A 497 -12.94 28.87 -43.71
N VAL A 498 -13.31 28.50 -42.49
CA VAL A 498 -13.68 29.47 -41.43
C VAL A 498 -12.47 30.33 -41.02
N THR A 499 -12.68 31.64 -40.88
CA THR A 499 -11.68 32.54 -40.29
C THR A 499 -11.54 32.26 -38.80
N ILE A 500 -10.32 31.91 -38.37
CA ILE A 500 -9.96 31.67 -36.97
C ILE A 500 -9.31 32.93 -36.41
N THR A 501 -9.90 33.48 -35.34
CA THR A 501 -9.32 34.59 -34.57
C THR A 501 -8.41 34.05 -33.48
N ILE A 502 -7.18 34.55 -33.41
CA ILE A 502 -6.24 34.22 -32.35
C ILE A 502 -6.45 35.21 -31.20
N ASN A 503 -7.02 34.74 -30.10
CA ASN A 503 -7.36 35.55 -28.94
C ASN A 503 -6.09 36.13 -28.26
N GLN A 504 -6.23 37.29 -27.62
CA GLN A 504 -5.19 37.86 -26.76
C GLN A 504 -4.94 36.98 -25.53
N GLY A 505 -3.75 37.07 -24.97
CA GLY A 505 -3.43 36.34 -23.74
C GLY A 505 -4.31 36.78 -22.56
N GLN A 506 -4.70 35.82 -21.73
CA GLN A 506 -5.47 36.07 -20.50
C GLN A 506 -4.85 35.32 -19.33
N ILE A 507 -4.98 35.87 -18.11
CA ILE A 507 -4.68 35.15 -16.88
C ILE A 507 -5.96 34.70 -16.19
N THR A 508 -6.02 33.43 -15.85
CA THR A 508 -7.00 32.87 -14.90
C THR A 508 -6.34 32.70 -13.54
N VAL A 509 -7.07 33.03 -12.47
CA VAL A 509 -6.63 32.86 -11.09
C VAL A 509 -7.57 31.89 -10.39
N THR A 510 -7.03 30.83 -9.79
CA THR A 510 -7.79 29.86 -8.97
C THR A 510 -7.06 29.62 -7.65
N ALA A 511 -7.76 29.09 -6.64
CA ALA A 511 -7.09 28.63 -5.43
C ALA A 511 -6.29 27.36 -5.75
N ASP A 512 -5.02 27.33 -5.34
CA ASP A 512 -4.17 26.14 -5.50
C ASP A 512 -4.67 25.03 -4.55
N THR A 513 -4.63 23.78 -5.01
CA THR A 513 -5.06 22.60 -4.24
C THR A 513 -4.29 22.41 -2.92
N ASN A 514 -3.09 22.97 -2.79
CA ASN A 514 -2.22 22.97 -1.61
C ASN A 514 -2.28 24.30 -0.83
N THR A 515 -3.34 25.08 -1.03
CA THR A 515 -3.62 26.25 -0.18
C THR A 515 -3.76 25.81 1.29
N PRO A 516 -3.14 26.51 2.24
CA PRO A 516 -3.15 26.10 3.65
C PRO A 516 -4.57 26.07 4.23
N THR A 517 -4.82 25.13 5.14
CA THR A 517 -6.08 24.97 5.88
C THR A 517 -5.78 24.71 7.36
N GLY A 518 -6.72 25.03 8.24
CA GLY A 518 -6.62 24.70 9.67
C GLY A 518 -6.03 25.82 10.51
N ASN A 519 -5.27 25.46 11.55
CA ASN A 519 -4.82 26.40 12.57
C ASN A 519 -3.49 27.06 12.20
N ILE A 520 -3.36 28.36 12.51
CA ILE A 520 -2.11 29.13 12.43
C ILE A 520 -1.67 29.60 13.81
N ALA A 521 -0.35 29.67 14.01
CA ALA A 521 0.25 30.03 15.29
C ALA A 521 0.38 31.55 15.44
N LYS A 522 0.20 32.02 16.67
CA LYS A 522 0.52 33.40 17.06
C LYS A 522 2.04 33.60 17.06
N GLY A 523 2.51 34.72 16.52
CA GLY A 523 3.95 35.01 16.42
C GLY A 523 4.67 34.31 15.27
N GLY A 524 3.95 33.57 14.41
CA GLY A 524 4.54 32.87 13.27
C GLY A 524 5.01 33.82 12.17
N SER A 525 6.30 33.71 11.77
CA SER A 525 6.87 34.48 10.66
C SER A 525 6.72 33.75 9.32
N GLY A 526 6.42 34.50 8.26
CA GLY A 526 6.28 33.97 6.89
C GLY A 526 5.13 32.97 6.73
N THR A 527 4.12 33.05 7.58
CA THR A 527 2.94 32.17 7.58
C THR A 527 2.21 32.30 6.26
N ALA A 528 2.08 31.21 5.51
CA ALA A 528 1.29 31.19 4.28
C ALA A 528 -0.19 31.35 4.62
N LEU A 529 -0.84 32.35 4.03
CA LEU A 529 -2.26 32.63 4.22
C LEU A 529 -3.13 32.02 3.12
N ALA A 530 -2.61 31.98 1.89
CA ALA A 530 -3.27 31.33 0.75
C ALA A 530 -2.26 31.07 -0.37
N LYS A 531 -2.56 30.09 -1.22
CA LYS A 531 -1.85 29.84 -2.49
C LYS A 531 -2.82 29.92 -3.66
N PHE A 532 -2.36 30.50 -4.76
CA PHE A 532 -3.15 30.77 -5.94
C PHE A 532 -2.44 30.28 -7.20
N ASP A 533 -3.14 29.48 -7.99
CA ASP A 533 -2.73 29.11 -9.34
C ASP A 533 -3.04 30.26 -10.29
N ILE A 534 -2.01 30.71 -11.01
CA ILE A 534 -2.10 31.75 -12.02
C ILE A 534 -1.68 31.17 -13.35
N TYR A 535 -2.65 30.94 -14.23
CA TYR A 535 -2.44 30.36 -15.56
C TYR A 535 -2.50 31.45 -16.63
N ALA A 536 -1.45 31.60 -17.44
CA ALA A 536 -1.43 32.48 -18.60
C ALA A 536 -1.76 31.69 -19.87
N ALA A 537 -2.95 31.89 -20.44
CA ALA A 537 -3.31 31.36 -21.75
C ALA A 537 -2.77 32.27 -22.88
N GLY A 538 -2.35 31.69 -24.01
CA GLY A 538 -2.01 32.49 -25.19
C GLY A 538 -0.52 32.81 -25.29
N GLU A 539 -0.15 33.93 -24.71
CA GLU A 539 1.20 34.50 -24.74
C GLU A 539 1.75 34.70 -23.32
N ALA A 540 3.03 35.04 -23.21
CA ALA A 540 3.59 35.42 -21.91
C ALA A 540 2.95 36.75 -21.48
N LEU A 541 2.47 36.81 -20.24
CA LEU A 541 1.75 37.96 -19.71
C LEU A 541 2.55 38.59 -18.59
N LYS A 542 2.79 39.89 -18.71
CA LYS A 542 3.36 40.71 -17.64
C LYS A 542 2.25 41.22 -16.73
N VAL A 543 2.30 40.82 -15.47
CA VAL A 543 1.45 41.30 -14.38
C VAL A 543 2.03 42.60 -13.84
N LYS A 544 1.26 43.68 -13.94
CA LYS A 544 1.62 45.02 -13.49
C LYS A 544 1.35 45.23 -12.02
N PHE A 545 0.21 44.76 -11.52
CA PHE A 545 -0.15 44.90 -10.10
C PHE A 545 -1.15 43.83 -9.71
N LEU A 546 -1.20 43.50 -8.41
CA LEU A 546 -2.15 42.55 -7.83
C LEU A 546 -2.63 43.07 -6.48
N THR A 547 -3.94 43.22 -6.35
CA THR A 547 -4.60 43.51 -5.07
C THR A 547 -4.95 42.22 -4.34
N PHE A 548 -4.68 42.19 -3.03
CA PHE A 548 -5.14 41.13 -2.14
C PHE A 548 -6.16 41.65 -1.14
N LYS A 549 -6.96 40.72 -0.64
CA LYS A 549 -8.01 40.95 0.35
C LYS A 549 -7.84 39.97 1.50
N LEU A 550 -7.89 40.46 2.73
CA LEU A 550 -7.99 39.62 3.93
C LEU A 550 -9.35 39.86 4.59
N THR A 551 -10.06 38.79 4.91
CA THR A 551 -11.34 38.86 5.64
C THR A 551 -11.17 38.23 7.02
N PHE A 552 -11.49 38.99 8.06
CA PHE A 552 -11.34 38.56 9.45
C PHE A 552 -12.69 38.24 10.11
N THR A 553 -12.65 37.40 11.15
CA THR A 553 -13.78 37.21 12.08
C THR A 553 -13.26 37.38 13.51
N GLY A 554 -13.98 38.13 14.36
CA GLY A 554 -13.53 38.52 15.70
C GLY A 554 -13.17 40.01 15.80
N SER A 555 -12.45 40.42 16.85
CA SER A 555 -12.10 41.84 17.07
C SER A 555 -10.88 42.27 16.27
N THR A 556 -10.98 43.33 15.44
CA THR A 556 -9.84 44.17 15.02
C THR A 556 -10.21 45.60 14.58
N THR A 557 -9.44 46.61 15.01
CA THR A 557 -9.46 48.01 14.51
C THR A 557 -8.09 48.51 14.01
N THR A 558 -7.03 47.69 14.04
CA THR A 558 -5.68 48.07 13.56
C THR A 558 -4.94 46.84 13.03
N ILE A 559 -4.80 46.72 11.71
CA ILE A 559 -4.22 45.53 11.05
C ILE A 559 -2.76 45.24 11.45
N SER A 560 -1.98 46.27 11.77
CA SER A 560 -0.55 46.16 12.09
C SER A 560 -0.26 45.48 13.43
N THR A 561 -1.26 45.33 14.30
CA THR A 561 -1.18 44.52 15.53
C THR A 561 -1.51 43.05 15.30
N MET A 562 -2.05 42.72 14.12
CA MET A 562 -2.44 41.37 13.73
C MET A 562 -1.41 40.74 12.80
N LEU A 563 -0.94 41.50 11.81
CA LEU A 563 -0.07 41.04 10.72
C LEU A 563 0.98 42.08 10.37
N LYS A 564 2.19 41.64 10.02
CA LYS A 564 3.25 42.46 9.40
C LYS A 564 3.91 41.70 8.25
N ASN A 565 4.78 42.39 7.51
CA ASN A 565 5.61 41.79 6.45
C ASN A 565 4.81 40.95 5.46
N VAL A 566 3.71 41.50 4.94
CA VAL A 566 2.88 40.79 3.95
C VAL A 566 3.64 40.75 2.63
N ALA A 567 3.87 39.54 2.11
CA ALA A 567 4.66 39.31 0.90
C ALA A 567 3.96 38.32 -0.03
N LEU A 568 4.16 38.50 -1.33
CA LEU A 568 3.77 37.55 -2.35
C LEU A 568 5.03 36.89 -2.89
N VAL A 569 5.06 35.55 -2.95
CA VAL A 569 6.20 34.80 -3.50
C VAL A 569 5.70 33.79 -4.51
N ASP A 570 6.50 33.50 -5.53
CA ASP A 570 6.17 32.49 -6.53
C ASP A 570 6.62 31.07 -6.14
N ASP A 571 6.36 30.11 -7.02
CA ASP A 571 6.68 28.69 -6.92
C ASP A 571 8.20 28.41 -6.82
N SER A 572 9.03 29.33 -7.30
CA SER A 572 10.49 29.28 -7.15
C SER A 572 10.99 29.87 -5.82
N GLY A 573 10.08 30.44 -5.01
CA GLY A 573 10.38 31.17 -3.79
C GLY A 573 10.84 32.61 -4.05
N ALA A 574 10.79 33.09 -5.30
CA ALA A 574 11.13 34.47 -5.63
C ALA A 574 10.01 35.41 -5.22
N GLN A 575 10.38 36.59 -4.72
CA GLN A 575 9.40 37.59 -4.31
C GLN A 575 8.75 38.29 -5.51
N VAL A 576 7.44 38.46 -5.44
CA VAL A 576 6.60 39.11 -6.45
C VAL A 576 6.11 40.45 -5.90
N GLY A 577 6.74 41.55 -6.33
CA GLY A 577 6.51 42.88 -5.78
C GLY A 577 7.25 43.14 -4.47
N THR A 578 6.97 44.27 -3.82
CA THR A 578 7.64 44.67 -2.56
C THR A 578 6.89 44.16 -1.32
N THR A 579 7.63 43.81 -0.27
CA THR A 579 7.03 43.40 1.01
C THR A 579 6.33 44.60 1.67
N ILE A 580 5.13 44.39 2.18
CA ILE A 580 4.39 45.37 2.96
C ILE A 580 4.74 45.17 4.42
N ASN A 581 5.75 45.91 4.88
CA ASN A 581 6.32 45.72 6.22
C ASN A 581 5.35 46.15 7.32
N THR A 582 4.67 47.29 7.13
CA THR A 582 3.70 47.86 8.08
C THR A 582 2.40 48.17 7.33
N PRO A 583 1.41 47.26 7.33
CA PRO A 583 0.13 47.51 6.69
C PRO A 583 -0.72 48.52 7.52
N PRO A 584 -1.50 49.43 6.89
CA PRO A 584 -1.67 49.60 5.46
C PRO A 584 -0.60 50.45 4.76
N THR A 585 -0.38 50.17 3.47
CA THR A 585 0.33 51.09 2.58
C THR A 585 -0.54 52.32 2.27
N PRO A 586 0.04 53.47 1.88
CA PRO A 586 -0.73 54.65 1.43
C PRO A 586 -1.24 54.51 -0.02
N ASN A 587 -1.33 53.29 -0.57
CA ASN A 587 -1.65 53.05 -1.97
C ASN A 587 -3.17 53.07 -2.23
N SER A 588 -3.53 53.40 -3.47
CA SER A 588 -4.83 53.08 -4.04
C SER A 588 -4.71 51.83 -4.90
N CYS A 589 -5.50 50.82 -4.57
CA CYS A 589 -5.49 49.51 -5.19
C CYS A 589 -6.70 49.32 -6.11
N ASP A 590 -6.57 48.46 -7.11
CA ASP A 590 -7.71 48.12 -7.99
C ASP A 590 -8.43 46.87 -7.48
N ASN A 591 -9.74 46.95 -7.34
CA ASN A 591 -10.60 45.82 -7.06
C ASN A 591 -11.70 45.76 -8.12
N ASN A 592 -11.47 44.97 -9.15
CA ASN A 592 -12.37 44.75 -10.27
C ASN A 592 -12.75 46.06 -10.99
N GLY A 593 -11.76 46.96 -11.21
CA GLY A 593 -11.98 48.27 -11.82
C GLY A 593 -12.43 49.37 -10.86
N LEU A 594 -12.67 49.06 -9.58
CA LEU A 594 -12.94 50.04 -8.53
C LEU A 594 -11.64 50.38 -7.81
N SER A 595 -11.35 51.68 -7.70
CA SER A 595 -10.27 52.20 -6.87
C SER A 595 -10.65 52.08 -5.39
N VAL A 596 -9.88 51.30 -4.62
CA VAL A 596 -10.04 51.10 -3.18
C VAL A 596 -8.77 51.55 -2.45
N THR A 597 -8.91 52.36 -1.40
CA THR A 597 -7.77 52.76 -0.56
C THR A 597 -7.31 51.58 0.28
N ALA A 598 -6.01 51.30 0.31
CA ALA A 598 -5.45 50.27 1.18
C ALA A 598 -5.77 50.60 2.65
N GLY A 599 -6.31 49.63 3.40
CA GLY A 599 -6.87 49.89 4.71
C GLY A 599 -7.89 48.85 5.18
N TYR A 600 -8.32 49.02 6.43
CA TYR A 600 -9.34 48.17 7.06
C TYR A 600 -10.72 48.81 6.93
N ASP A 601 -11.64 48.08 6.31
CA ASP A 601 -13.06 48.38 6.24
C ASP A 601 -13.79 47.67 7.39
N ALA A 602 -14.21 48.46 8.38
CA ALA A 602 -14.90 47.98 9.57
C ALA A 602 -16.31 47.45 9.29
N THR A 603 -16.97 47.86 8.21
CA THR A 603 -18.32 47.40 7.87
C THR A 603 -18.32 45.96 7.36
N GLY A 604 -17.23 45.53 6.71
CA GLY A 604 -17.07 44.16 6.20
C GLY A 604 -16.10 43.27 7.00
N ALA A 605 -15.35 43.83 7.96
CA ALA A 605 -14.15 43.20 8.54
C ALA A 605 -13.13 42.77 7.46
N ILE A 606 -12.99 43.63 6.45
CA ILE A 606 -12.17 43.38 5.26
C ILE A 606 -10.96 44.31 5.28
N TYR A 607 -9.83 43.79 4.86
CA TYR A 607 -8.62 44.55 4.65
C TYR A 607 -8.18 44.41 3.19
N TYR A 608 -7.90 45.54 2.52
CA TYR A 608 -7.34 45.59 1.17
C TYR A 608 -5.93 46.17 1.18
N ASP A 609 -5.06 45.63 0.33
CA ASP A 609 -3.78 46.24 -0.06
C ASP A 609 -3.29 45.62 -1.38
N CYS A 610 -2.23 46.13 -1.97
CA CYS A 610 -1.77 45.70 -3.28
C CYS A 610 -0.26 45.67 -3.44
N PHE A 611 0.19 44.73 -4.26
CA PHE A 611 1.56 44.65 -4.76
C PHE A 611 1.65 45.42 -6.07
N GLY A 612 2.29 46.59 -6.01
CA GLY A 612 2.40 47.53 -7.13
C GLY A 612 1.09 48.25 -7.44
N THR A 613 1.19 49.23 -8.33
CA THR A 613 0.06 50.01 -8.85
C THR A 613 0.25 50.25 -10.35
N SER A 614 -0.73 50.88 -11.00
CA SER A 614 -0.57 51.32 -12.40
C SER A 614 0.61 52.28 -12.59
N ALA A 615 0.94 53.08 -11.57
CA ALA A 615 2.07 54.01 -11.58
C ALA A 615 3.42 53.35 -11.20
N SER A 616 3.39 52.24 -10.48
CA SER A 616 4.58 51.50 -10.04
C SER A 616 4.36 49.98 -10.20
N PRO A 617 4.55 49.43 -11.42
CA PRO A 617 4.22 48.05 -11.69
C PRO A 617 5.27 47.06 -11.16
N ILE A 618 4.82 45.88 -10.69
CA ILE A 618 5.68 44.78 -10.22
C ILE A 618 6.44 44.06 -11.36
N ASN A 619 5.98 44.20 -12.60
CA ASN A 619 6.59 43.63 -13.81
C ASN A 619 6.88 42.11 -13.75
N TYR A 620 5.99 41.34 -13.09
CA TYR A 620 6.14 39.88 -12.99
C TYR A 620 5.67 39.20 -14.28
N ILE A 621 6.45 38.30 -14.87
CA ILE A 621 6.11 37.63 -16.13
C ILE A 621 5.65 36.20 -15.85
N VAL A 622 4.43 35.87 -16.28
CA VAL A 622 3.95 34.49 -16.35
C VAL A 622 4.21 33.97 -17.77
N PRO A 623 5.03 32.92 -17.95
CA PRO A 623 5.30 32.37 -19.28
C PRO A 623 4.03 31.86 -19.96
N ALA A 624 4.01 31.88 -21.30
CA ALA A 624 2.89 31.46 -22.10
C ALA A 624 2.49 29.99 -21.82
N ASN A 625 1.20 29.75 -21.62
CA ASN A 625 0.59 28.43 -21.39
C ASN A 625 1.22 27.68 -20.21
N THR A 626 1.59 28.42 -19.17
CA THR A 626 2.09 27.87 -17.91
C THR A 626 1.27 28.34 -16.71
N THR A 627 1.23 27.51 -15.68
CA THR A 627 0.70 27.87 -14.36
C THR A 627 1.87 28.21 -13.44
N ARG A 628 1.74 29.32 -12.71
CA ARG A 628 2.63 29.69 -11.60
C ARG A 628 1.82 29.71 -10.31
N VAL A 629 2.42 29.27 -9.20
CA VAL A 629 1.77 29.30 -7.89
C VAL A 629 2.26 30.52 -7.13
N LEU A 630 1.35 31.44 -6.81
CA LEU A 630 1.65 32.57 -5.93
C LEU A 630 1.19 32.26 -4.51
N THR A 631 2.09 32.38 -3.55
CA THR A 631 1.82 32.21 -2.12
C THR A 631 1.80 33.57 -1.45
N LEU A 632 0.66 33.94 -0.85
CA LEU A 632 0.57 35.10 0.04
C LEU A 632 1.04 34.70 1.43
N LYS A 633 2.02 35.41 1.96
CA LYS A 633 2.63 35.17 3.29
C LYS A 633 2.53 36.41 4.17
N ALA A 634 2.46 36.22 5.48
CA ALA A 634 2.53 37.30 6.46
C ALA A 634 3.12 36.81 7.80
N ASP A 635 3.65 37.75 8.58
CA ASP A 635 4.05 37.51 9.97
C ASP A 635 2.84 37.73 10.89
N ILE A 636 2.31 36.66 11.47
CA ILE A 636 1.25 36.73 12.48
C ILE A 636 1.85 37.31 13.75
N GLN A 637 1.32 38.44 14.23
CA GLN A 637 1.89 39.10 15.40
C GLN A 637 1.53 38.38 16.70
N SER A 638 2.41 38.48 17.72
CA SER A 638 2.16 37.95 19.06
C SER A 638 1.00 38.64 19.80
N GLY A 639 0.47 39.75 19.26
CA GLY A 639 -0.71 40.45 19.73
C GLY A 639 -2.00 40.07 19.01
N ALA A 640 -1.98 39.16 18.03
CA ALA A 640 -3.15 38.84 17.21
C ALA A 640 -4.34 38.30 18.05
N THR A 641 -5.56 38.77 17.72
CA THR A 641 -6.82 38.46 18.44
C THR A 641 -7.98 38.02 17.54
N PHE A 642 -7.78 37.94 16.23
CA PHE A 642 -8.82 37.44 15.32
C PHE A 642 -9.06 35.93 15.53
N THR A 643 -10.27 35.46 15.24
CA THR A 643 -10.61 34.03 15.28
C THR A 643 -10.20 33.35 13.97
N THR A 644 -10.55 33.95 12.83
CA THR A 644 -10.20 33.42 11.50
C THR A 644 -9.72 34.53 10.56
N VAL A 645 -8.89 34.15 9.59
CA VAL A 645 -8.49 35.00 8.46
C VAL A 645 -8.63 34.23 7.14
N THR A 646 -9.24 34.85 6.14
CA THR A 646 -9.31 34.30 4.77
C THR A 646 -8.59 35.25 3.82
N ALA A 647 -7.60 34.75 3.08
CA ALA A 647 -6.87 35.52 2.09
C ALA A 647 -7.42 35.28 0.68
N ALA A 648 -7.46 36.33 -0.14
CA ALA A 648 -7.89 36.27 -1.53
C ALA A 648 -7.05 37.20 -2.41
N LEU A 649 -6.88 36.84 -3.68
CA LEU A 649 -6.53 37.78 -4.74
C LEU A 649 -7.82 38.29 -5.37
N THR A 650 -7.95 39.61 -5.53
CA THR A 650 -9.12 40.20 -6.17
C THR A 650 -8.96 40.23 -7.68
N GLY A 651 -10.06 40.40 -8.40
CA GLY A 651 -9.99 40.70 -9.84
C GLY A 651 -9.35 42.06 -10.01
N ASN A 652 -8.49 42.23 -11.00
CA ASN A 652 -7.82 43.51 -11.27
C ASN A 652 -8.02 43.89 -12.74
N SER A 653 -8.40 45.14 -13.00
CA SER A 653 -8.68 45.67 -14.34
C SER A 653 -7.42 46.18 -15.03
N SER A 654 -7.21 45.80 -16.29
CA SER A 654 -6.06 46.26 -17.12
C SER A 654 -4.67 46.05 -16.48
N ASN A 655 -4.57 45.10 -15.54
CA ASN A 655 -3.34 44.82 -14.80
C ASN A 655 -2.37 43.91 -15.56
N LEU A 656 -2.76 43.41 -16.73
CA LEU A 656 -1.94 42.53 -17.56
C LEU A 656 -1.50 43.22 -18.84
N GLN A 657 -0.35 42.80 -19.35
CA GLN A 657 0.13 43.18 -20.67
C GLN A 657 0.76 41.99 -21.39
N GLY A 658 0.27 41.68 -22.59
CA GLY A 658 0.90 40.69 -23.48
C GLY A 658 2.32 41.09 -23.85
N GLN A 659 3.27 40.17 -23.75
CA GLN A 659 4.67 40.42 -24.13
C GLN A 659 4.87 40.46 -25.65
N THR A 660 3.97 39.84 -26.41
CA THR A 660 4.02 39.81 -27.88
C THR A 660 3.00 40.77 -28.47
N SER A 661 1.74 40.75 -27.99
CA SER A 661 0.67 41.62 -28.50
C SER A 661 0.76 43.06 -28.00
N SER A 662 1.43 43.30 -26.87
CA SER A 662 1.30 44.54 -26.07
C SER A 662 -0.12 44.87 -25.60
N GLY A 663 -1.09 43.99 -25.84
CA GLY A 663 -2.49 44.15 -25.48
C GLY A 663 -2.71 44.12 -23.97
N THR A 664 -3.70 44.88 -23.50
CA THR A 664 -4.07 44.95 -22.07
C THR A 664 -5.19 43.97 -21.75
N ALA A 665 -5.06 43.25 -20.64
CA ALA A 665 -6.09 42.36 -20.14
C ALA A 665 -6.25 42.51 -18.61
N SER A 666 -7.28 41.87 -18.08
CA SER A 666 -7.62 41.87 -16.65
C SER A 666 -7.41 40.47 -16.07
N SER A 667 -7.04 40.40 -14.80
CA SER A 667 -6.90 39.14 -14.07
C SER A 667 -8.15 38.81 -13.26
N GLY A 668 -8.41 37.51 -13.09
CA GLY A 668 -9.50 37.00 -12.25
C GLY A 668 -9.22 37.12 -10.75
N SER A 669 -10.16 36.61 -9.95
CA SER A 669 -10.07 36.56 -8.48
C SER A 669 -10.12 35.13 -7.97
N ALA A 670 -9.49 34.86 -6.83
CA ALA A 670 -9.66 33.61 -6.10
C ALA A 670 -9.51 33.82 -4.59
N SER A 671 -10.20 33.00 -3.80
CA SER A 671 -10.10 33.01 -2.33
C SER A 671 -9.49 31.69 -1.85
N GLY A 672 -8.59 31.77 -0.88
CA GLY A 672 -8.11 30.61 -0.13
C GLY A 672 -9.13 30.14 0.92
N ALA A 673 -8.71 29.18 1.74
CA ALA A 673 -9.50 28.69 2.86
C ALA A 673 -9.44 29.65 4.06
N ALA A 674 -10.41 29.53 4.97
CA ALA A 674 -10.36 30.20 6.26
C ALA A 674 -9.33 29.51 7.17
N LEU A 675 -8.35 30.27 7.66
CA LEU A 675 -7.37 29.83 8.65
C LEU A 675 -7.80 30.28 10.04
N THR A 676 -7.68 29.41 11.04
CA THR A 676 -8.09 29.68 12.42
C THR A 676 -6.88 30.03 13.28
N LEU A 677 -6.93 31.11 14.05
CA LEU A 677 -5.85 31.45 14.97
C LEU A 677 -5.90 30.52 16.20
N ALA A 678 -4.79 29.87 16.51
CA ALA A 678 -4.66 29.08 17.74
C ALA A 678 -4.52 30.00 18.97
N LEU A 679 -5.65 30.50 19.49
CA LEU A 679 -5.69 31.39 20.67
C LEU A 679 -5.13 30.69 21.93
N TYR A 680 -5.41 29.40 22.09
CA TYR A 680 -4.91 28.55 23.17
C TYR A 680 -4.09 27.41 22.58
N PRO A 681 -2.80 27.64 22.26
CA PRO A 681 -2.00 26.66 21.54
C PRO A 681 -1.54 25.48 22.41
N LEU A 682 -1.73 25.56 23.73
CA LEU A 682 -1.56 24.45 24.68
C LEU A 682 -2.80 24.34 25.56
N THR A 683 -3.44 23.18 25.59
CA THR A 683 -4.51 22.86 26.54
C THR A 683 -4.07 21.79 27.52
N VAL A 684 -4.70 21.78 28.70
CA VAL A 684 -4.46 20.79 29.75
C VAL A 684 -5.80 20.22 30.20
N ASP A 685 -5.86 18.91 30.33
CA ASP A 685 -7.02 18.21 30.84
C ASP A 685 -6.63 17.15 31.87
N LYS A 686 -7.59 16.74 32.71
CA LYS A 686 -7.46 15.56 33.56
C LYS A 686 -7.36 14.31 32.68
N ASN A 687 -6.43 13.41 32.99
CA ASN A 687 -6.39 12.13 32.29
C ASN A 687 -7.54 11.21 32.75
N ASN A 688 -8.64 11.21 31.99
CA ASN A 688 -9.84 10.43 32.29
C ASN A 688 -9.65 8.91 32.13
N ALA A 689 -8.56 8.44 31.54
CA ALA A 689 -8.22 7.02 31.52
C ALA A 689 -7.74 6.50 32.88
N VAL A 690 -7.41 7.40 33.82
CA VAL A 690 -7.00 7.07 35.19
C VAL A 690 -8.16 7.36 36.13
N GLY A 691 -8.76 6.30 36.68
CA GLY A 691 -9.79 6.40 37.73
C GLY A 691 -9.20 6.71 39.10
N THR A 692 -10.02 6.54 40.15
CA THR A 692 -9.56 6.65 41.55
C THR A 692 -8.47 5.63 41.84
N MET A 693 -7.33 6.10 42.34
CA MET A 693 -6.19 5.25 42.67
C MET A 693 -6.29 4.83 44.14
N THR A 694 -6.03 3.56 44.46
CA THR A 694 -6.10 3.05 45.83
C THR A 694 -4.74 2.47 46.23
N TYR A 695 -4.22 2.90 47.37
CA TYR A 695 -2.94 2.44 47.91
C TYR A 695 -3.02 2.18 49.42
N ALA A 696 -2.14 1.32 49.93
CA ALA A 696 -1.88 1.21 51.36
C ALA A 696 -1.01 2.37 51.86
N LYS A 697 -1.16 2.73 53.13
CA LYS A 697 -0.20 3.63 53.82
C LYS A 697 1.23 3.09 53.71
N GLY A 698 2.22 3.96 53.60
CA GLY A 698 3.62 3.56 53.41
C GLY A 698 4.01 3.24 51.96
N ALA A 699 3.09 3.27 50.99
CA ALA A 699 3.42 3.03 49.59
C ALA A 699 4.40 4.09 49.06
N THR A 700 5.48 3.66 48.43
CA THR A 700 6.48 4.55 47.81
C THR A 700 6.20 4.72 46.31
N ALA A 701 6.55 5.87 45.77
CA ALA A 701 6.35 6.24 44.37
C ALA A 701 4.93 5.90 43.87
N ALA A 702 3.90 6.20 44.68
CA ALA A 702 2.50 6.02 44.32
C ALA A 702 2.10 7.10 43.32
N LYS A 703 1.38 6.73 42.26
CA LYS A 703 0.83 7.72 41.32
C LYS A 703 -0.36 8.40 41.97
N ILE A 704 -0.35 9.72 42.03
CA ILE A 704 -1.35 10.53 42.74
C ILE A 704 -2.05 11.56 41.84
N GLY A 705 -1.57 11.73 40.61
CA GLY A 705 -2.17 12.60 39.61
C GLY A 705 -1.71 12.28 38.19
N SER A 706 -2.52 12.62 37.19
CA SER A 706 -2.25 12.41 35.76
C SER A 706 -2.97 13.46 34.92
N TYR A 707 -2.20 14.20 34.14
CA TYR A 707 -2.64 15.32 33.30
C TYR A 707 -2.25 15.10 31.84
N VAL A 708 -3.14 15.48 30.93
CA VAL A 708 -2.91 15.41 29.47
C VAL A 708 -2.66 16.82 28.97
N LEU A 709 -1.48 17.05 28.40
CA LEU A 709 -1.12 18.30 27.75
C LEU A 709 -1.29 18.12 26.24
N THR A 710 -2.05 18.99 25.58
CA THR A 710 -2.35 18.90 24.15
C THR A 710 -1.91 20.17 23.43
N ALA A 711 -1.06 20.03 22.41
CA ALA A 711 -0.69 21.16 21.56
C ALA A 711 -1.66 21.29 20.37
N SER A 712 -1.92 22.52 19.95
CA SER A 712 -2.71 22.80 18.74
C SER A 712 -2.03 22.22 17.49
N SER A 713 -2.80 21.99 16.43
CA SER A 713 -2.27 21.65 15.10
C SER A 713 -1.46 22.78 14.44
N ALA A 714 -1.49 24.00 15.02
CA ALA A 714 -0.71 25.14 14.53
C ALA A 714 0.81 24.95 14.73
N GLU A 715 1.23 24.46 15.91
CA GLU A 715 2.63 24.14 16.22
C GLU A 715 2.71 23.28 17.49
N GLY A 716 3.85 22.58 17.67
CA GLY A 716 4.20 21.91 18.92
C GLY A 716 4.67 22.91 19.97
N ILE A 717 4.65 22.50 21.24
CA ILE A 717 4.98 23.35 22.38
C ILE A 717 6.09 22.73 23.21
N ASN A 718 7.11 23.51 23.54
CA ASN A 718 8.11 23.15 24.53
C ASN A 718 7.73 23.78 25.87
N VAL A 719 7.13 22.98 26.74
CA VAL A 719 6.75 23.38 28.09
C VAL A 719 8.01 23.50 28.94
N SER A 720 8.22 24.68 29.52
CA SER A 720 9.38 25.03 30.34
C SER A 720 9.15 24.70 31.81
N ASN A 721 7.93 24.92 32.30
CA ASN A 721 7.54 24.62 33.66
C ASN A 721 6.03 24.39 33.78
N PHE A 722 5.63 23.64 34.80
CA PHE A 722 4.25 23.54 35.26
C PHE A 722 4.21 23.44 36.77
N THR A 723 3.14 23.93 37.37
CA THR A 723 2.95 23.97 38.82
C THR A 723 1.80 23.05 39.21
N VAL A 724 2.08 22.15 40.15
CA VAL A 724 1.09 21.29 40.78
C VAL A 724 0.93 21.72 42.22
N THR A 725 -0.28 22.10 42.59
CA THR A 725 -0.68 22.40 43.97
C THR A 725 -1.26 21.14 44.60
N MET A 726 -0.75 20.78 45.77
CA MET A 726 -1.29 19.67 46.55
C MET A 726 -2.50 20.14 47.38
N ALA A 727 -3.41 19.25 47.73
CA ALA A 727 -4.47 19.53 48.69
C ALA A 727 -3.88 19.78 50.11
N SER A 728 -4.70 20.33 51.01
CA SER A 728 -4.29 20.60 52.41
C SER A 728 -3.86 19.34 53.19
N SER A 729 -4.25 18.16 52.71
CA SER A 729 -3.85 16.84 53.23
C SER A 729 -2.44 16.40 52.82
N SER A 730 -1.68 17.24 52.11
CA SER A 730 -0.32 16.96 51.62
C SER A 730 0.68 16.54 52.69
N ALA A 731 0.46 16.87 53.96
CA ALA A 731 1.28 16.42 55.08
C ALA A 731 1.29 14.88 55.26
N ASN A 732 0.38 14.15 54.62
CA ASN A 732 0.36 12.69 54.58
C ASN A 732 1.27 12.10 53.48
N PHE A 733 1.95 12.95 52.70
CA PHE A 733 2.75 12.58 51.54
C PHE A 733 4.14 13.23 51.60
N GLN A 734 5.10 12.64 50.90
CA GLN A 734 6.45 13.18 50.76
C GLN A 734 7.04 12.81 49.40
N ASN A 735 8.23 13.31 49.07
CA ASN A 735 8.96 12.97 47.84
C ASN A 735 8.13 13.16 46.55
N LEU A 736 7.46 14.31 46.40
CA LEU A 736 6.66 14.62 45.22
C LEU A 736 7.56 14.77 43.98
N LEU A 737 7.26 14.05 42.91
CA LEU A 737 7.96 14.15 41.64
C LEU A 737 6.98 14.02 40.48
N ALA A 738 7.36 14.56 39.32
CA ALA A 738 6.61 14.42 38.08
C ALA A 738 7.37 13.57 37.07
N LYS A 739 6.66 12.76 36.28
CA LYS A 739 7.22 11.94 35.21
C LYS A 739 6.42 12.03 33.93
N VAL A 740 7.12 11.91 32.80
CA VAL A 740 6.56 11.71 31.47
C VAL A 740 7.12 10.40 30.95
N GLY A 741 6.25 9.40 30.79
CA GLY A 741 6.70 8.00 30.72
C GLY A 741 7.47 7.65 32.00
N ASP A 742 8.69 7.12 31.84
CA ASP A 742 9.58 6.79 32.96
C ASP A 742 10.55 7.94 33.32
N THR A 743 10.61 8.99 32.51
CA THR A 743 11.55 10.10 32.67
C THR A 743 11.03 11.12 33.66
N GLN A 744 11.80 11.40 34.71
CA GLN A 744 11.49 12.43 35.69
C GLN A 744 11.66 13.83 35.10
N ILE A 745 10.72 14.73 35.42
CA ILE A 745 10.75 16.14 35.07
C ILE A 745 10.98 16.96 36.35
N GLY A 746 11.99 17.83 36.32
CA GLY A 746 12.39 18.62 37.48
C GLY A 746 12.98 17.78 38.62
N THR A 747 13.04 18.37 39.80
CA THR A 747 13.60 17.74 41.01
C THR A 747 12.49 17.25 41.93
N THR A 748 12.80 16.22 42.73
CA THR A 748 11.88 15.71 43.74
C THR A 748 11.75 16.70 44.90
N LYS A 749 10.53 17.06 45.28
CA LYS A 749 10.23 17.83 46.49
C LYS A 749 10.13 16.88 47.67
N ALA A 750 11.19 16.84 48.48
CA ALA A 750 11.35 15.85 49.55
C ALA A 750 10.27 15.94 50.65
N THR A 751 9.93 17.15 51.09
CA THR A 751 8.94 17.37 52.17
C THR A 751 7.79 18.22 51.64
N LEU A 752 6.55 17.86 52.01
CA LEU A 752 5.35 18.60 51.63
C LEU A 752 4.69 19.23 52.86
N GLY A 753 4.53 20.55 52.84
CA GLY A 753 3.66 21.31 53.72
C GLY A 753 2.23 21.35 53.19
N GLY A 754 1.25 21.58 54.09
CA GLY A 754 -0.17 21.73 53.74
C GLY A 754 -0.37 22.71 52.58
N SER A 755 -1.02 22.27 51.49
CA SER A 755 -1.31 23.09 50.30
C SER A 755 -0.09 23.58 49.49
N ASP A 756 1.04 22.88 49.57
CA ASP A 756 2.25 23.20 48.81
C ASP A 756 2.00 23.32 47.30
N ALA A 757 2.48 24.41 46.69
CA ALA A 757 2.55 24.59 45.24
C ALA A 757 3.98 24.27 44.76
N VAL A 758 4.12 23.23 43.94
CA VAL A 758 5.42 22.73 43.47
C VAL A 758 5.54 22.95 41.97
N THR A 759 6.50 23.77 41.57
CA THR A 759 6.83 24.01 40.16
C THR A 759 7.91 23.05 39.69
N PHE A 760 7.58 22.25 38.67
CA PHE A 760 8.50 21.36 37.98
C PHE A 760 9.02 22.06 36.74
N SER A 761 10.33 22.32 36.69
CA SER A 761 11.01 22.91 35.54
C SER A 761 11.75 21.83 34.74
N GLY A 762 11.62 21.84 33.42
CA GLY A 762 12.28 20.90 32.53
C GLY A 762 11.80 21.08 31.09
N ASN A 763 12.50 20.46 30.13
CA ASN A 763 12.13 20.55 28.72
C ASN A 763 11.13 19.44 28.38
N LEU A 764 9.84 19.77 28.46
CA LEU A 764 8.76 18.86 28.09
C LEU A 764 8.24 19.24 26.70
N SER A 765 8.45 18.37 25.71
CA SER A 765 7.95 18.59 24.35
C SER A 765 6.56 17.98 24.17
N VAL A 766 5.63 18.79 23.67
CA VAL A 766 4.29 18.38 23.23
C VAL A 766 4.26 18.52 21.70
N PRO A 767 4.15 17.41 20.95
CA PRO A 767 4.23 17.46 19.49
C PRO A 767 3.02 18.18 18.89
N THR A 768 3.20 18.81 17.71
CA THR A 768 2.14 19.52 16.98
C THR A 768 0.90 18.65 16.81
N GLY A 769 -0.28 19.13 17.25
CA GLY A 769 -1.54 18.40 17.19
C GLY A 769 -1.60 17.12 18.03
N GLY A 770 -0.61 16.87 18.89
CA GLY A 770 -0.50 15.66 19.71
C GLY A 770 -0.55 15.95 21.21
N THR A 771 -0.43 14.89 22.00
CA THR A 771 -0.55 14.94 23.45
C THR A 771 0.66 14.37 24.18
N THR A 772 0.93 14.89 25.37
CA THR A 772 1.93 14.34 26.30
C THR A 772 1.30 14.19 27.68
N ILE A 773 1.48 13.02 28.31
CA ILE A 773 0.92 12.72 29.64
C ILE A 773 1.96 12.99 30.71
N VAL A 774 1.60 13.81 31.69
CA VAL A 774 2.39 14.08 32.89
C VAL A 774 1.75 13.38 34.07
N ASN A 775 2.47 12.45 34.69
CA ASN A 775 2.05 11.73 35.88
C ASN A 775 2.76 12.29 37.11
N ILE A 776 2.04 12.48 38.19
CA ILE A 776 2.53 12.97 39.48
C ILE A 776 2.62 11.79 40.44
N TYR A 777 3.74 11.67 41.12
CA TYR A 777 4.03 10.60 42.07
C TYR A 777 4.45 11.17 43.42
N ALA A 778 4.09 10.48 44.50
CA ALA A 778 4.55 10.79 45.86
C ALA A 778 4.64 9.50 46.69
N ASP A 779 5.42 9.55 47.76
CA ASP A 779 5.37 8.52 48.81
C ASP A 779 4.23 8.85 49.76
N ILE A 780 3.50 7.82 50.19
CA ILE A 780 2.44 7.89 51.20
C ILE A 780 3.08 7.56 52.54
N LEU A 781 2.98 8.44 53.53
CA LEU A 781 3.56 8.20 54.85
C LEU A 781 2.90 6.99 55.53
N SER A 782 3.66 6.25 56.34
CA SER A 782 3.11 5.17 57.18
C SER A 782 2.15 5.69 58.27
N SER A 783 2.24 6.99 58.58
CA SER A 783 1.34 7.74 59.46
C SER A 783 0.16 8.41 58.73
N ALA A 784 0.01 8.20 57.42
CA ALA A 784 -1.08 8.80 56.64
C ALA A 784 -2.47 8.39 57.16
N SER A 785 -3.43 9.31 57.14
CA SER A 785 -4.81 9.00 57.50
C SER A 785 -5.50 8.11 56.46
N THR A 786 -6.34 7.17 56.92
CA THR A 786 -7.12 6.32 56.01
C THR A 786 -8.36 7.08 55.55
N ALA A 787 -8.37 7.56 54.31
CA ALA A 787 -9.44 8.38 53.76
C ALA A 787 -9.43 8.36 52.22
N ILE A 788 -10.50 8.89 51.63
CA ILE A 788 -10.50 9.32 50.23
C ILE A 788 -10.05 10.77 50.20
N TYR A 789 -8.93 11.04 49.55
CA TYR A 789 -8.46 12.38 49.24
C TYR A 789 -8.99 12.79 47.87
N THR A 790 -10.05 13.59 47.87
CA THR A 790 -10.62 14.17 46.65
C THR A 790 -9.68 15.22 46.10
N THR A 791 -9.43 15.19 44.78
CA THR A 791 -8.61 16.20 44.07
C THR A 791 -7.27 16.50 44.75
N LEU A 792 -6.53 15.44 45.10
CA LEU A 792 -5.28 15.55 45.87
C LEU A 792 -4.23 16.44 45.19
N THR A 793 -4.23 16.49 43.86
CA THR A 793 -3.36 17.35 43.07
C THR A 793 -4.21 18.23 42.14
N THR A 794 -3.77 19.46 41.93
CA THR A 794 -4.36 20.40 40.96
C THR A 794 -3.24 21.06 40.17
N LEU A 795 -3.27 20.98 38.84
CA LEU A 795 -2.36 21.74 37.99
C LEU A 795 -2.88 23.17 37.91
N THR A 796 -2.07 24.14 38.37
CA THR A 796 -2.47 25.55 38.54
C THR A 796 -1.77 26.52 37.61
N SER A 797 -0.68 26.08 36.97
CA SER A 797 -0.05 26.82 35.87
C SER A 797 0.80 25.90 35.01
N CYS A 798 0.98 26.26 33.74
CA CYS A 798 2.09 25.79 32.93
C CYS A 798 2.44 26.82 31.86
N THR A 799 3.73 26.96 31.61
CA THR A 799 4.27 27.90 30.63
C THR A 799 5.29 27.21 29.74
N GLY A 800 5.40 27.69 28.51
CA GLY A 800 6.30 27.15 27.51
C GLY A 800 6.51 28.11 26.35
N THR A 801 7.13 27.61 25.30
CA THR A 801 7.31 28.33 24.05
C THR A 801 6.84 27.49 22.87
N GLY A 802 6.30 28.16 21.85
CA GLY A 802 6.06 27.54 20.56
C GLY A 802 7.34 26.95 19.99
N ALA A 803 7.30 25.70 19.53
CA ALA A 803 8.49 25.00 19.03
C ALA A 803 9.03 25.62 17.73
N SER A 804 8.17 26.30 16.96
CA SER A 804 8.56 26.96 15.71
C SER A 804 8.53 28.49 15.84
N THR A 805 7.55 29.03 16.56
CA THR A 805 7.40 30.49 16.69
C THR A 805 8.27 31.10 17.79
N TYR A 806 8.75 30.29 18.75
CA TYR A 806 9.41 30.74 19.98
C TYR A 806 8.58 31.73 20.81
N SER A 807 7.29 31.87 20.52
CA SER A 807 6.39 32.76 21.26
C SER A 807 6.04 32.16 22.60
N SER A 808 5.86 33.00 23.62
CA SER A 808 5.44 32.54 24.95
C SER A 808 4.02 31.97 24.91
N VAL A 809 3.85 30.82 25.54
CA VAL A 809 2.58 30.09 25.62
C VAL A 809 2.29 29.75 27.08
N SER A 810 1.03 29.91 27.46
CA SER A 810 0.49 29.42 28.73
C SER A 810 -0.64 28.44 28.42
N CYS A 811 -0.81 27.41 29.26
CA CYS A 811 -1.93 26.49 29.08
C CYS A 811 -3.29 27.10 29.42
N SER A 812 -4.33 26.52 28.81
CA SER A 812 -5.73 26.82 29.08
C SER A 812 -6.55 25.52 29.17
N PRO A 813 -7.44 25.35 30.16
CA PRO A 813 -7.62 26.21 31.32
C PRO A 813 -6.37 26.22 32.22
N THR A 814 -6.24 27.24 33.06
CA THR A 814 -5.09 27.37 33.99
C THR A 814 -5.22 26.49 35.23
N ILE A 815 -6.43 26.02 35.56
CA ILE A 815 -6.71 25.20 36.73
C ILE A 815 -7.35 23.89 36.26
N VAL A 816 -6.69 22.78 36.54
CA VAL A 816 -7.18 21.43 36.22
C VAL A 816 -7.05 20.56 37.45
N GLU A 817 -8.17 20.05 37.96
CA GLU A 817 -8.20 19.14 39.10
C GLU A 817 -7.76 17.72 38.68
N GLY A 818 -6.94 17.08 39.52
CA GLY A 818 -6.41 15.74 39.30
C GLY A 818 -7.36 14.62 39.72
N GLN A 819 -6.80 13.43 39.95
CA GLN A 819 -7.53 12.24 40.36
C GLN A 819 -7.75 12.20 41.88
N ASP A 820 -8.76 11.43 42.28
CA ASP A 820 -8.98 11.08 43.68
C ASP A 820 -8.03 9.95 44.07
N LEU A 821 -7.59 9.97 45.33
CA LEU A 821 -6.71 8.96 45.91
C LEU A 821 -7.33 8.37 47.17
N THR A 822 -7.53 7.05 47.21
CA THR A 822 -7.94 6.34 48.41
C THR A 822 -6.72 5.75 49.12
N VAL A 823 -6.50 6.15 50.36
CA VAL A 823 -5.48 5.54 51.23
C VAL A 823 -6.18 4.61 52.22
N SER A 824 -5.80 3.33 52.16
CA SER A 824 -6.37 2.27 52.98
C SER A 824 -5.46 1.90 54.17
N SER A 825 -6.02 1.22 55.16
CA SER A 825 -5.35 0.80 56.39
C SER A 825 -4.22 -0.21 56.19
N GLY A 826 -4.21 -0.94 55.07
CA GLY A 826 -3.21 -1.94 54.68
C GLY A 826 -3.82 -3.15 53.98
N SER A 827 -2.98 -4.05 53.44
CA SER A 827 -3.45 -5.31 52.84
C SER A 827 -4.08 -6.26 53.88
N THR A 828 -4.92 -7.19 53.43
CA THR A 828 -5.54 -8.23 54.27
C THR A 828 -5.24 -9.61 53.69
N LEU A 829 -4.93 -10.57 54.58
CA LEU A 829 -4.59 -11.94 54.21
C LEU A 829 -5.61 -12.90 54.81
N THR A 830 -6.25 -13.73 53.99
CA THR A 830 -7.11 -14.82 54.49
C THR A 830 -6.39 -16.15 54.36
N VAL A 831 -6.44 -16.98 55.41
CA VAL A 831 -5.86 -18.33 55.42
C VAL A 831 -6.94 -19.37 55.68
N SER A 832 -6.99 -20.40 54.85
CA SER A 832 -7.95 -21.51 54.93
C SER A 832 -7.29 -22.85 54.66
N LEU A 833 -8.00 -23.94 54.93
CA LEU A 833 -7.65 -25.23 54.31
C LEU A 833 -7.86 -25.12 52.80
N ASP A 834 -6.92 -25.64 52.01
CA ASP A 834 -7.05 -25.75 50.56
C ASP A 834 -7.88 -26.99 50.19
N SER A 835 -8.68 -26.91 49.13
CA SER A 835 -9.47 -28.04 48.64
C SER A 835 -8.62 -29.23 48.19
N ASN A 836 -7.34 -29.00 47.86
CA ASN A 836 -6.38 -30.05 47.50
C ASN A 836 -5.69 -30.69 48.72
N SER A 837 -6.04 -30.28 49.94
CA SER A 837 -5.49 -30.91 51.14
C SER A 837 -5.86 -32.40 51.17
N ALA A 838 -4.91 -33.24 51.58
CA ALA A 838 -5.12 -34.69 51.69
C ALA A 838 -6.39 -34.99 52.53
N PRO A 839 -7.26 -35.92 52.09
CA PRO A 839 -8.46 -36.28 52.84
C PRO A 839 -8.11 -37.01 54.14
N ASN A 840 -9.12 -37.32 54.97
CA ASN A 840 -8.93 -38.20 56.13
C ASN A 840 -8.26 -39.50 55.67
N LYS A 841 -7.11 -39.82 56.25
CA LYS A 841 -6.29 -40.94 55.79
C LYS A 841 -5.59 -41.67 56.90
N GLN A 842 -5.17 -42.89 56.58
CA GLN A 842 -4.32 -43.70 57.44
C GLN A 842 -2.90 -43.71 56.89
N VAL A 843 -1.93 -43.46 57.77
CA VAL A 843 -0.49 -43.46 57.44
C VAL A 843 0.21 -44.51 58.28
N ILE A 844 1.02 -45.33 57.62
CA ILE A 844 1.78 -46.41 58.24
C ILE A 844 3.02 -45.84 58.91
N MET A 845 3.33 -46.29 60.12
CA MET A 845 4.57 -45.94 60.82
C MET A 845 5.81 -46.27 59.98
N GLY A 846 6.72 -45.31 59.84
CA GLY A 846 7.92 -45.42 58.99
C GLY A 846 7.73 -44.87 57.56
N ALA A 847 6.51 -44.46 57.17
CA ALA A 847 6.29 -43.79 55.90
C ALA A 847 6.93 -42.38 55.88
N THR A 848 7.53 -42.00 54.75
CA THR A 848 8.18 -40.70 54.56
C THR A 848 7.40 -39.80 53.59
N ALA A 849 7.66 -38.49 53.64
CA ALA A 849 7.09 -37.47 52.76
C ALA A 849 5.55 -37.45 52.68
N ASN A 850 4.88 -37.77 53.79
CA ASN A 850 3.42 -37.82 53.84
C ASN A 850 2.83 -36.42 53.76
N SER A 851 1.92 -36.17 52.81
CA SER A 851 1.11 -34.93 52.76
C SER A 851 0.22 -34.80 54.00
N LEU A 852 0.35 -33.74 54.78
CA LEU A 852 -0.34 -33.60 56.07
C LEU A 852 -1.50 -32.61 56.00
N ALA A 853 -1.26 -31.44 55.45
CA ALA A 853 -2.28 -30.43 55.17
C ALA A 853 -1.80 -29.51 54.05
N THR A 854 -2.73 -28.98 53.24
CA THR A 854 -2.43 -27.88 52.32
C THR A 854 -3.22 -26.66 52.74
N PHE A 855 -2.53 -25.54 52.99
CA PHE A 855 -3.17 -24.29 53.42
C PHE A 855 -3.14 -23.27 52.29
N ARG A 856 -4.25 -22.59 52.07
CA ARG A 856 -4.42 -21.55 51.05
C ARG A 856 -4.33 -20.17 51.69
N PHE A 857 -3.48 -19.33 51.13
CA PHE A 857 -3.24 -17.93 51.53
C PHE A 857 -3.75 -17.01 50.43
N VAL A 858 -4.65 -16.08 50.73
CA VAL A 858 -5.33 -15.22 49.74
C VAL A 858 -5.21 -13.75 50.12
N ASP A 859 -4.72 -12.90 49.19
CA ASP A 859 -4.86 -11.45 49.32
C ASP A 859 -6.30 -11.04 48.94
N THR A 860 -7.01 -10.47 49.91
CA THR A 860 -8.39 -10.01 49.72
C THR A 860 -8.51 -8.50 49.62
N ALA A 861 -7.45 -7.75 49.89
CA ALA A 861 -7.47 -6.28 49.85
C ALA A 861 -7.13 -5.73 48.47
N ASN A 862 -6.39 -6.47 47.64
CA ASN A 862 -5.95 -6.03 46.31
C ASN A 862 -5.20 -4.68 46.35
N LEU A 863 -4.34 -4.48 47.35
CA LEU A 863 -3.60 -3.22 47.52
C LEU A 863 -2.13 -3.34 47.11
N GLU A 864 -1.48 -4.43 47.49
CA GLU A 864 -0.10 -4.76 47.17
C GLU A 864 0.14 -6.25 47.40
N PRO A 865 1.18 -6.86 46.77
CA PRO A 865 1.60 -8.21 47.10
C PRO A 865 1.99 -8.34 48.58
N ILE A 866 1.76 -9.51 49.17
CA ILE A 866 2.03 -9.80 50.59
C ILE A 866 3.16 -10.81 50.69
N LYS A 867 4.19 -10.57 51.50
CA LYS A 867 5.25 -11.55 51.80
C LYS A 867 5.05 -12.19 53.16
N ILE A 868 5.18 -13.50 53.22
CA ILE A 868 5.12 -14.31 54.45
C ILE A 868 6.55 -14.69 54.84
N THR A 869 6.95 -14.39 56.09
CA THR A 869 8.30 -14.66 56.60
C THR A 869 8.34 -15.83 57.58
N ASP A 870 7.29 -16.00 58.39
CA ASP A 870 7.26 -16.98 59.46
C ASP A 870 5.89 -17.66 59.54
N LEU A 871 5.89 -18.97 59.80
CA LEU A 871 4.70 -19.79 59.98
C LEU A 871 4.84 -20.65 61.23
N VAL A 872 3.78 -20.80 62.02
CA VAL A 872 3.72 -21.71 63.17
C VAL A 872 2.51 -22.62 62.98
N VAL A 873 2.76 -23.92 62.77
CA VAL A 873 1.70 -24.93 62.64
C VAL A 873 1.62 -25.76 63.90
N TYR A 874 0.41 -26.06 64.34
CA TYR A 874 0.15 -26.97 65.45
C TYR A 874 -0.27 -28.33 64.93
N ASP A 875 0.23 -29.39 65.57
CA ASP A 875 -0.29 -30.74 65.48
C ASP A 875 -1.09 -31.05 66.74
N LEU A 876 -2.41 -31.20 66.58
CA LEU A 876 -3.30 -31.63 67.64
C LEU A 876 -3.46 -33.15 67.58
N VAL A 877 -3.06 -33.83 68.66
CA VAL A 877 -3.15 -35.28 68.72
C VAL A 877 -4.32 -35.70 69.61
N SER A 878 -5.28 -36.44 69.06
CA SER A 878 -6.45 -36.91 69.81
C SER A 878 -6.24 -38.33 70.35
N THR A 879 -6.55 -38.51 71.64
CA THR A 879 -6.69 -39.82 72.28
C THR A 879 -8.02 -40.43 71.83
N GLY A 880 -8.00 -41.33 70.85
CA GLY A 880 -9.19 -42.10 70.49
C GLY A 880 -9.74 -42.86 71.69
N GLY A 881 -10.72 -42.28 72.39
CA GLY A 881 -11.66 -42.92 73.32
C GLY A 881 -11.11 -43.69 74.54
N GLY A 882 -9.86 -43.50 75.00
CA GLY A 882 -9.32 -44.24 76.15
C GLY A 882 -8.20 -43.52 76.92
N THR A 883 -8.19 -43.71 78.25
CA THR A 883 -7.42 -42.99 79.29
C THR A 883 -5.88 -42.93 79.12
N THR A 884 -5.33 -41.73 79.36
CA THR A 884 -3.99 -41.38 79.91
C THR A 884 -2.80 -42.24 79.50
N SER A 885 -2.41 -42.22 78.22
CA SER A 885 -1.03 -42.51 77.81
C SER A 885 -0.40 -41.26 77.23
N THR A 886 0.88 -41.03 77.53
CA THR A 886 1.71 -39.99 76.93
C THR A 886 1.66 -40.13 75.40
N VAL A 887 0.95 -39.20 74.76
CA VAL A 887 0.86 -39.13 73.31
C VAL A 887 2.19 -38.61 72.76
N LYS A 888 2.58 -39.03 71.56
CA LYS A 888 3.82 -38.62 70.89
C LYS A 888 3.49 -37.79 69.66
N ALA A 889 4.41 -36.91 69.26
CA ALA A 889 4.27 -36.07 68.07
C ALA A 889 4.11 -36.88 66.76
N SER A 890 4.60 -38.14 66.75
CA SER A 890 4.60 -39.11 65.65
C SER A 890 5.30 -38.69 64.34
N PHE A 891 5.38 -37.39 64.04
CA PHE A 891 5.95 -36.83 62.82
C PHE A 891 7.30 -36.14 63.07
N SER A 892 8.18 -36.20 62.08
CA SER A 892 9.47 -35.51 62.03
C SER A 892 9.74 -34.99 60.62
N GLY A 893 10.79 -34.17 60.45
CA GLY A 893 11.15 -33.66 59.12
C GLY A 893 10.07 -32.79 58.46
N LEU A 894 9.28 -32.06 59.26
CA LEU A 894 8.17 -31.27 58.74
C LEU A 894 8.69 -30.22 57.77
N THR A 895 8.17 -30.22 56.55
CA THR A 895 8.63 -29.35 55.48
C THR A 895 7.44 -28.77 54.73
N PHE A 896 7.42 -27.44 54.58
CA PHE A 896 6.47 -26.78 53.70
C PHE A 896 6.98 -26.76 52.26
N TYR A 897 6.07 -26.98 51.32
CA TYR A 897 6.32 -26.94 49.89
C TYR A 897 5.43 -25.91 49.20
N ASN A 898 6.02 -25.14 48.27
CA ASN A 898 5.28 -24.38 47.26
C ASN A 898 5.47 -25.09 45.92
N GLY A 899 4.44 -25.82 45.48
CA GLY A 899 4.58 -26.79 44.39
C GLY A 899 5.60 -27.89 44.74
N THR A 900 6.67 -28.01 43.97
CA THR A 900 7.75 -28.98 44.23
C THR A 900 8.91 -28.42 45.07
N ALA A 901 8.93 -27.10 45.33
CA ALA A 901 10.03 -26.45 46.04
C ALA A 901 9.80 -26.45 47.56
N ALA A 902 10.75 -26.99 48.32
CA ALA A 902 10.75 -26.88 49.77
C ALA A 902 11.09 -25.43 50.19
N ILE A 903 10.26 -24.83 51.04
CA ILE A 903 10.38 -23.42 51.44
C ILE A 903 10.77 -23.23 52.91
N GLY A 904 10.65 -24.27 53.73
CA GLY A 904 11.08 -24.25 55.12
C GLY A 904 10.89 -25.60 55.79
N THR A 905 11.81 -25.93 56.69
CA THR A 905 11.79 -27.17 57.48
C THR A 905 11.72 -26.83 58.97
N ALA A 906 10.95 -27.59 59.74
CA ALA A 906 10.84 -27.44 61.19
C ALA A 906 10.72 -28.79 61.87
N SER A 907 10.97 -28.81 63.18
CA SER A 907 10.73 -29.96 64.05
C SER A 907 9.57 -29.68 64.99
N LEU A 908 8.82 -30.72 65.35
CA LEU A 908 7.80 -30.63 66.38
C LEU A 908 8.47 -30.49 67.75
N VAL A 909 7.99 -29.53 68.53
CA VAL A 909 8.32 -29.35 69.95
C VAL A 909 7.04 -29.32 70.77
N ASP A 910 7.14 -29.68 72.05
CA ASP A 910 5.99 -29.68 72.96
C ASP A 910 5.24 -28.34 72.91
N GLY A 911 3.93 -28.44 72.73
CA GLY A 911 3.02 -27.31 72.73
C GLY A 911 2.73 -26.81 74.14
N VAL A 912 1.96 -25.73 74.22
CA VAL A 912 1.56 -25.09 75.49
C VAL A 912 0.42 -25.86 76.18
N VAL A 913 -0.27 -26.74 75.46
CA VAL A 913 -1.40 -27.54 75.91
C VAL A 913 -1.04 -29.02 75.80
N ALA A 914 -1.53 -29.86 76.71
CA ALA A 914 -1.39 -31.30 76.64
C ALA A 914 -1.84 -31.85 75.26
N ASP A 915 -1.12 -32.85 74.76
CA ASP A 915 -1.39 -33.53 73.49
C ASP A 915 -1.36 -32.63 72.24
N THR A 916 -0.66 -31.50 72.31
CA THR A 916 -0.42 -30.60 71.17
C THR A 916 1.06 -30.37 70.98
N TYR A 917 1.52 -30.37 69.73
CA TYR A 917 2.89 -30.02 69.34
C TYR A 917 2.88 -28.84 68.38
N LYS A 918 3.98 -28.07 68.31
CA LYS A 918 4.11 -26.96 67.37
C LYS A 918 5.38 -27.08 66.54
N ALA A 919 5.32 -26.59 65.31
CA ALA A 919 6.43 -26.45 64.40
C ALA A 919 6.53 -25.00 63.92
N SER A 920 7.66 -24.35 64.22
CA SER A 920 7.93 -22.97 63.81
C SER A 920 8.87 -22.96 62.61
N PHE A 921 8.42 -22.35 61.52
CA PHE A 921 9.14 -22.21 60.27
C PHE A 921 9.57 -20.76 60.08
N HIS A 922 10.87 -20.56 59.83
CA HIS A 922 11.41 -19.30 59.32
C HIS A 922 11.76 -19.48 57.85
N LEU A 923 11.16 -18.68 56.96
CA LEU A 923 11.31 -18.81 55.52
C LEU A 923 12.48 -17.95 55.03
N ALA A 924 13.62 -18.60 54.74
CA ALA A 924 14.84 -17.90 54.27
C ALA A 924 14.60 -17.06 53.01
N THR A 925 13.67 -17.49 52.16
CA THR A 925 13.10 -16.67 51.09
C THR A 925 11.61 -16.49 51.38
N PRO A 926 11.14 -15.26 51.68
CA PRO A 926 9.73 -15.02 51.95
C PRO A 926 8.83 -15.46 50.80
N VAL A 927 7.70 -16.09 51.11
CA VAL A 927 6.71 -16.47 50.09
C VAL A 927 5.87 -15.26 49.74
N THR A 928 5.83 -14.87 48.47
CA THR A 928 5.01 -13.75 48.00
C THR A 928 3.65 -14.23 47.50
N ILE A 929 2.59 -13.74 48.14
CA ILE A 929 1.21 -13.80 47.64
C ILE A 929 1.05 -12.66 46.64
N PRO A 930 0.72 -12.94 45.36
CA PRO A 930 0.47 -11.90 44.39
C PRO A 930 -0.76 -11.08 44.78
N GLN A 931 -0.76 -9.80 44.41
CA GLN A 931 -1.89 -8.89 44.64
C GLN A 931 -3.16 -9.48 44.02
N ASN A 932 -4.26 -9.51 44.77
CA ASN A 932 -5.54 -10.16 44.41
C ASN A 932 -5.38 -11.63 43.97
N GLY A 933 -4.39 -12.32 44.54
CA GLY A 933 -4.08 -13.70 44.20
C GLY A 933 -4.00 -14.59 45.43
N SER A 934 -3.63 -15.85 45.19
CA SER A 934 -3.51 -16.85 46.24
C SER A 934 -2.32 -17.79 46.03
N VAL A 935 -1.77 -18.30 47.12
CA VAL A 935 -0.73 -19.35 47.13
C VAL A 935 -1.17 -20.47 48.05
N SER A 936 -0.95 -21.72 47.64
CA SER A 936 -1.23 -22.91 48.44
C SER A 936 0.09 -23.55 48.87
N LEU A 937 0.25 -23.78 50.17
CA LEU A 937 1.45 -24.38 50.76
C LEU A 937 1.12 -25.74 51.34
N GLU A 938 1.82 -26.78 50.86
CA GLU A 938 1.64 -28.17 51.30
C GLU A 938 2.64 -28.51 52.40
N LEU A 939 2.15 -28.94 53.56
CA LEU A 939 2.96 -29.46 54.65
C LEU A 939 3.17 -30.97 54.47
N LYS A 940 4.43 -31.42 54.48
CA LYS A 940 4.80 -32.85 54.47
C LYS A 940 5.60 -33.22 55.70
N GLY A 941 5.54 -34.49 56.12
CA GLY A 941 6.36 -35.02 57.20
C GLY A 941 6.51 -36.54 57.18
N ASP A 942 7.50 -37.00 57.92
CA ASP A 942 7.86 -38.40 58.06
C ASP A 942 7.29 -38.95 59.36
N VAL A 943 6.64 -40.12 59.32
CA VAL A 943 6.14 -40.79 60.52
C VAL A 943 7.23 -41.68 61.09
N ALA A 944 7.48 -41.57 62.39
CA ALA A 944 8.43 -42.43 63.08
C ALA A 944 8.06 -43.93 62.92
N SER A 945 9.05 -44.79 62.71
CA SER A 945 8.82 -46.24 62.70
C SER A 945 8.39 -46.75 64.08
N TYR A 946 7.62 -47.84 64.12
CA TYR A 946 7.23 -48.48 65.38
C TYR A 946 8.46 -48.87 66.23
N SER A 947 9.52 -49.38 65.58
CA SER A 947 10.77 -49.79 66.24
C SER A 947 11.52 -48.65 66.93
N SER A 948 11.32 -47.40 66.48
CA SER A 948 11.98 -46.24 67.08
C SER A 948 11.27 -45.73 68.34
N ASN A 949 10.07 -46.27 68.65
CA ASN A 949 9.20 -45.78 69.73
C ASN A 949 8.89 -44.27 69.60
N GLY A 950 8.93 -43.72 68.37
CA GLY A 950 8.71 -42.29 68.11
C GLY A 950 7.25 -41.91 67.81
N ALA A 951 6.39 -42.89 67.56
CA ALA A 951 4.96 -42.71 67.30
C ALA A 951 4.14 -43.66 68.18
N THR A 952 2.88 -43.30 68.46
CA THR A 952 1.93 -44.13 69.21
C THR A 952 0.85 -44.65 68.27
N ASP A 953 0.58 -45.96 68.35
CA ASP A 953 -0.40 -46.62 67.47
C ASP A 953 -1.84 -46.11 67.71
N ASN A 954 -2.62 -46.07 66.63
CA ASN A 954 -4.01 -45.66 66.61
C ASN A 954 -4.25 -44.30 67.29
N LYS A 955 -3.50 -43.29 66.83
CA LYS A 955 -3.67 -41.88 67.24
C LYS A 955 -3.98 -41.01 66.03
N ILE A 956 -4.85 -40.01 66.25
CA ILE A 956 -5.30 -39.09 65.21
C ILE A 956 -4.52 -37.80 65.36
N HIS A 957 -3.93 -37.33 64.26
CA HIS A 957 -3.18 -36.09 64.15
C HIS A 957 -3.94 -35.11 63.25
N ILE A 958 -3.98 -33.83 63.64
CA ILE A 958 -4.64 -32.75 62.90
C ILE A 958 -3.73 -31.52 62.89
N PHE A 959 -3.24 -31.16 61.70
CA PHE A 959 -2.38 -29.99 61.52
C PHE A 959 -3.20 -28.72 61.27
N LYS A 960 -2.95 -27.64 62.02
CA LYS A 960 -3.76 -26.41 61.94
C LYS A 960 -2.99 -25.13 62.29
N PHE A 961 -3.55 -23.99 61.87
CA PHE A 961 -3.21 -22.68 62.40
C PHE A 961 -4.25 -22.30 63.47
N ASP A 962 -3.81 -22.08 64.71
CA ASP A 962 -4.71 -21.85 65.86
C ASP A 962 -4.96 -20.38 66.17
N ALA A 963 -4.02 -19.51 65.81
CA ALA A 963 -4.13 -18.08 66.05
C ALA A 963 -3.52 -17.28 64.91
N VAL A 964 -4.05 -16.07 64.68
CA VAL A 964 -3.55 -15.15 63.64
C VAL A 964 -2.05 -14.80 63.84
N GLY A 965 -1.58 -14.76 65.09
CA GLY A 965 -0.17 -14.55 65.43
C GLY A 965 0.76 -15.70 65.05
N ASN A 966 0.23 -16.79 64.47
CA ASN A 966 1.03 -17.89 63.95
C ASN A 966 1.60 -17.61 62.55
N ILE A 967 1.18 -16.53 61.90
CA ILE A 967 1.62 -16.16 60.56
C ILE A 967 2.17 -14.74 60.64
N THR A 968 3.44 -14.56 60.24
CA THR A 968 4.03 -13.22 60.08
C THR A 968 4.01 -12.84 58.61
N ALA A 969 3.21 -11.83 58.27
CA ALA A 969 3.02 -11.35 56.92
C ALA A 969 3.20 -9.82 56.84
N LEU A 970 3.78 -9.35 55.74
CA LEU A 970 4.08 -7.94 55.49
C LEU A 970 3.66 -7.57 54.06
N GLY A 971 3.22 -6.33 53.83
CA GLY A 971 3.14 -5.77 52.48
C GLY A 971 4.53 -5.73 51.83
N VAL A 972 4.63 -6.11 50.55
CA VAL A 972 5.92 -6.13 49.83
C VAL A 972 6.46 -4.72 49.62
N SER A 973 5.60 -3.77 49.29
CA SER A 973 5.98 -2.38 48.98
C SER A 973 5.99 -1.51 50.24
N SER A 974 4.97 -1.64 51.08
CA SER A 974 4.82 -0.81 52.29
C SER A 974 5.66 -1.27 53.49
N ASN A 975 6.08 -2.54 53.50
CA ASN A 975 6.62 -3.23 54.69
C ASN A 975 5.71 -3.17 55.94
N GLN A 976 4.43 -2.87 55.77
CA GLN A 976 3.48 -2.83 56.87
C GLN A 976 3.03 -4.24 57.25
N SER A 977 2.86 -4.49 58.56
CA SER A 977 2.31 -5.75 59.06
C SER A 977 0.90 -5.99 58.51
N VAL A 978 0.68 -7.19 58.00
CA VAL A 978 -0.62 -7.67 57.50
C VAL A 978 -1.20 -8.62 58.52
N THR A 979 -2.30 -8.23 59.16
CA THR A 979 -3.01 -9.11 60.09
C THR A 979 -3.80 -10.15 59.31
N PRO A 980 -3.51 -11.46 59.45
CA PRO A 980 -4.25 -12.50 58.76
C PRO A 980 -5.60 -12.74 59.42
N THR A 981 -6.55 -13.26 58.64
CA THR A 981 -7.83 -13.80 59.10
C THR A 981 -7.84 -15.30 58.87
N LEU A 982 -8.14 -16.09 59.90
CA LEU A 982 -8.25 -17.55 59.78
C LEU A 982 -9.69 -17.93 59.43
N SER A 983 -9.85 -18.74 58.38
CA SER A 983 -11.14 -19.27 57.92
C SER A 983 -11.03 -20.79 57.79
N SER A 984 -11.31 -21.52 58.86
CA SER A 984 -11.18 -22.99 58.90
C SER A 984 -9.79 -23.50 58.46
N ALA A 985 -8.71 -22.90 58.97
CA ALA A 985 -7.33 -23.32 58.68
C ALA A 985 -6.92 -24.58 59.48
N THR A 986 -7.74 -25.63 59.41
CA THR A 986 -7.59 -26.89 60.13
C THR A 986 -7.55 -28.05 59.14
N GLY A 987 -6.51 -28.85 59.17
CA GLY A 987 -6.30 -30.03 58.33
C GLY A 987 -7.29 -31.14 58.58
N ASN A 988 -7.27 -32.12 57.68
CA ASN A 988 -8.02 -33.36 57.80
C ASN A 988 -7.35 -34.32 58.79
N GLN A 989 -8.07 -35.34 59.24
CA GLN A 989 -7.58 -36.30 60.22
C GLN A 989 -6.58 -37.29 59.62
N ILE A 990 -5.44 -37.46 60.28
CA ILE A 990 -4.43 -38.44 59.91
C ILE A 990 -4.30 -39.46 61.03
N THR A 991 -4.74 -40.69 60.78
CA THR A 991 -4.55 -41.78 61.75
C THR A 991 -3.21 -42.44 61.50
N VAL A 992 -2.33 -42.39 62.49
CA VAL A 992 -1.06 -43.11 62.46
C VAL A 992 -1.30 -44.53 62.97
N LEU A 993 -0.96 -45.51 62.13
CA LEU A 993 -1.16 -46.94 62.41
C LEU A 993 0.12 -47.71 62.16
N ARG A 994 0.27 -48.84 62.85
CA ARG A 994 1.39 -49.74 62.60
C ARG A 994 1.16 -50.65 61.38
N GLY A 995 -0.07 -51.13 61.19
CA GLY A 995 -0.51 -51.84 59.98
C GLY A 995 -1.45 -50.99 59.13
N LYS A 996 -1.74 -51.43 57.89
CA LYS A 996 -2.86 -50.91 57.09
C LYS A 996 -3.45 -52.03 56.27
N LEU A 997 -4.77 -52.19 56.34
CA LEU A 997 -5.52 -53.14 55.53
C LEU A 997 -6.23 -52.40 54.39
N THR A 998 -6.01 -52.87 53.16
CA THR A 998 -6.77 -52.43 51.97
C THR A 998 -7.51 -53.61 51.37
N LEU A 999 -8.68 -53.34 50.78
CA LEU A 999 -9.51 -54.36 50.14
C LEU A 999 -9.74 -54.01 48.67
N THR A 1000 -9.77 -55.02 47.82
CA THR A 1000 -10.20 -54.90 46.43
C THR A 1000 -11.22 -55.99 46.10
N GLY A 1001 -12.26 -55.60 45.37
CA GLY A 1001 -13.29 -56.52 44.87
C GLY A 1001 -13.13 -56.74 43.36
N ALA A 1002 -13.44 -57.95 42.89
CA ALA A 1002 -13.51 -58.25 41.46
C ALA A 1002 -14.64 -59.23 41.17
N THR A 1003 -15.43 -58.96 40.13
CA THR A 1003 -16.52 -59.85 39.72
C THR A 1003 -15.95 -61.12 39.08
N LEU A 1004 -16.54 -62.28 39.38
CA LEU A 1004 -16.09 -63.58 38.87
C LEU A 1004 -17.18 -64.19 37.97
N GLY A 1005 -16.79 -64.73 36.81
CA GLY A 1005 -17.71 -65.34 35.84
C GLY A 1005 -18.48 -64.32 34.99
N SER A 1006 -19.64 -64.73 34.43
CA SER A 1006 -20.45 -63.83 33.58
C SER A 1006 -21.07 -62.69 34.40
N THR A 1007 -21.00 -61.47 33.86
CA THR A 1007 -21.60 -60.26 34.45
C THR A 1007 -23.00 -59.98 33.93
N SER A 1008 -23.43 -60.64 32.85
CA SER A 1008 -24.78 -60.50 32.27
C SER A 1008 -25.30 -61.85 31.76
N GLY A 1009 -26.61 -62.09 31.94
CA GLY A 1009 -27.24 -63.38 31.63
C GLY A 1009 -26.64 -64.53 32.43
N ARG A 1010 -26.27 -64.27 33.68
CA ARG A 1010 -25.61 -65.25 34.55
C ARG A 1010 -26.62 -66.33 34.93
N VAL A 1011 -26.24 -67.60 34.76
CA VAL A 1011 -27.13 -68.72 35.10
C VAL A 1011 -27.24 -68.88 36.62
N ARG A 1012 -28.48 -68.93 37.13
CA ARG A 1012 -28.77 -69.20 38.54
C ARG A 1012 -28.38 -70.63 38.91
N THR A 1013 -27.63 -70.80 40.01
CA THR A 1013 -27.20 -72.12 40.51
C THR A 1013 -27.13 -72.15 42.04
N ALA A 1014 -27.16 -73.34 42.62
CA ALA A 1014 -27.05 -73.50 44.09
C ALA A 1014 -25.66 -73.14 44.64
N VAL A 1015 -24.63 -73.11 43.78
CA VAL A 1015 -23.24 -72.79 44.12
C VAL A 1015 -22.74 -71.76 43.14
N ASP A 1016 -22.87 -70.49 43.48
CA ASP A 1016 -22.54 -69.38 42.59
C ASP A 1016 -21.45 -68.47 43.18
N ASP A 1017 -20.21 -68.59 42.68
CA ASP A 1017 -19.09 -67.72 43.04
C ASP A 1017 -19.18 -66.41 42.23
N ILE A 1018 -19.81 -65.37 42.80
CA ILE A 1018 -20.14 -64.12 42.10
C ILE A 1018 -18.99 -63.10 42.04
N GLY A 1019 -17.99 -63.23 42.91
CA GLY A 1019 -16.86 -62.32 42.96
C GLY A 1019 -15.78 -62.78 43.91
N THR A 1020 -14.63 -62.09 43.88
CA THR A 1020 -13.53 -62.25 44.82
C THR A 1020 -13.33 -60.98 45.61
N LEU A 1021 -13.07 -61.13 46.90
CA LEU A 1021 -12.65 -60.07 47.81
C LEU A 1021 -11.21 -60.34 48.23
N THR A 1022 -10.30 -59.43 47.93
CA THR A 1022 -8.88 -59.54 48.25
C THR A 1022 -8.52 -58.58 49.37
N PHE A 1023 -8.03 -59.12 50.47
CA PHE A 1023 -7.54 -58.40 51.64
C PHE A 1023 -6.03 -58.27 51.53
N THR A 1024 -5.49 -57.06 51.56
CA THR A 1024 -4.05 -56.81 51.38
C THR A 1024 -3.50 -56.05 52.58
N ALA A 1025 -2.50 -56.64 53.23
CA ALA A 1025 -1.72 -55.98 54.27
C ALA A 1025 -0.64 -55.12 53.60
N ALA A 1026 -0.58 -53.83 53.91
CA ALA A 1026 0.37 -52.93 53.28
C ALA A 1026 1.84 -53.36 53.51
N ALA A 1027 2.66 -53.24 52.46
CA ALA A 1027 4.09 -53.51 52.55
C ALA A 1027 4.78 -52.45 53.42
N GLY A 1028 5.78 -52.87 54.22
CA GLY A 1028 6.49 -51.99 55.16
C GLY A 1028 5.78 -51.74 56.50
N GLY A 1029 4.56 -52.26 56.68
CA GLY A 1029 3.85 -52.29 57.96
C GLY A 1029 4.04 -53.61 58.71
N TYR A 1030 3.07 -53.96 59.55
CA TYR A 1030 3.01 -55.19 60.32
C TYR A 1030 1.82 -56.05 59.89
N ASP A 1031 1.83 -57.31 60.31
CA ASP A 1031 0.76 -58.26 60.05
C ASP A 1031 -0.59 -57.71 60.53
N VAL A 1032 -1.63 -57.94 59.73
CA VAL A 1032 -2.99 -57.50 60.05
C VAL A 1032 -3.90 -58.69 60.29
N THR A 1033 -4.83 -58.55 61.21
CA THR A 1033 -5.86 -59.53 61.52
C THR A 1033 -7.22 -59.05 61.05
N VAL A 1034 -8.08 -59.93 60.55
CA VAL A 1034 -9.45 -59.57 60.15
C VAL A 1034 -10.43 -60.12 61.18
N ASN A 1035 -11.12 -59.24 61.90
CA ASN A 1035 -12.05 -59.62 62.97
C ASN A 1035 -13.47 -59.83 62.45
N THR A 1036 -13.98 -58.86 61.69
CA THR A 1036 -15.30 -58.96 61.06
C THR A 1036 -15.30 -58.36 59.66
N VAL A 1037 -16.13 -58.93 58.78
CA VAL A 1037 -16.39 -58.42 57.43
C VAL A 1037 -17.89 -58.42 57.20
N THR A 1038 -18.44 -57.27 56.81
CA THR A 1038 -19.87 -57.15 56.48
C THR A 1038 -20.04 -56.81 55.00
N LEU A 1039 -20.79 -57.65 54.29
CA LEU A 1039 -21.15 -57.45 52.90
C LEU A 1039 -22.60 -56.98 52.80
N LYS A 1040 -22.84 -55.97 51.97
CA LYS A 1040 -24.17 -55.54 51.56
C LYS A 1040 -24.46 -56.08 50.17
N LEU A 1041 -25.55 -56.83 50.03
CA LEU A 1041 -26.07 -57.29 48.75
C LEU A 1041 -27.29 -56.44 48.42
N GLN A 1042 -27.36 -55.90 47.20
CA GLN A 1042 -28.46 -55.04 46.76
C GLN A 1042 -28.75 -55.18 45.27
N GLY A 1043 -30.00 -54.97 44.87
CA GLY A 1043 -30.44 -55.07 43.48
C GLY A 1043 -31.68 -55.94 43.33
N GLN A 1044 -32.20 -56.04 42.11
CA GLN A 1044 -33.46 -56.72 41.84
C GLN A 1044 -33.44 -58.22 42.15
N ALA A 1045 -32.27 -58.87 42.11
CA ALA A 1045 -32.11 -60.26 42.52
C ALA A 1045 -32.42 -60.48 44.02
N VAL A 1046 -32.28 -59.42 44.83
CA VAL A 1046 -32.51 -59.40 46.29
C VAL A 1046 -33.81 -58.63 46.61
N SER A 1047 -34.87 -58.88 45.82
CA SER A 1047 -36.15 -58.17 45.97
C SER A 1047 -36.81 -58.45 47.32
N SER A 1048 -37.37 -57.42 47.95
CA SER A 1048 -38.05 -57.53 49.25
C SER A 1048 -39.18 -58.57 49.22
N GLY A 1049 -39.24 -59.43 50.23
CA GLY A 1049 -40.26 -60.48 50.36
C GLY A 1049 -39.91 -61.82 49.70
N THR A 1050 -38.70 -61.97 49.15
CA THR A 1050 -38.18 -63.26 48.68
C THR A 1050 -37.55 -64.08 49.81
N ALA A 1051 -37.34 -65.38 49.56
CA ALA A 1051 -36.76 -66.29 50.55
C ALA A 1051 -35.31 -65.88 50.91
N ALA A 1052 -34.92 -66.16 52.15
CA ALA A 1052 -33.55 -65.95 52.57
C ALA A 1052 -32.60 -66.94 51.88
N PHE A 1053 -31.38 -66.50 51.61
CA PHE A 1053 -30.36 -67.32 50.93
C PHE A 1053 -29.02 -67.24 51.64
N ASN A 1054 -28.17 -68.23 51.41
CA ASN A 1054 -26.87 -68.32 52.07
C ASN A 1054 -25.80 -67.55 51.30
N VAL A 1055 -24.93 -66.88 52.06
CA VAL A 1055 -23.73 -66.19 51.57
C VAL A 1055 -22.52 -66.75 52.33
N ASP A 1056 -21.52 -67.19 51.58
CA ASP A 1056 -20.29 -67.78 52.10
C ASP A 1056 -19.05 -66.99 51.65
N LEU A 1057 -18.02 -66.98 52.50
CA LEU A 1057 -16.67 -66.54 52.15
C LEU A 1057 -15.76 -67.76 52.00
N ILE A 1058 -15.44 -68.12 50.76
CA ILE A 1058 -14.65 -69.31 50.44
C ILE A 1058 -13.20 -68.92 50.21
N ASP A 1059 -12.26 -69.60 50.87
CA ASP A 1059 -10.83 -69.42 50.62
C ASP A 1059 -10.48 -69.84 49.19
N SER A 1060 -9.95 -68.91 48.40
CA SER A 1060 -9.69 -69.16 46.97
C SER A 1060 -8.61 -70.23 46.74
N ASN A 1061 -7.74 -70.48 47.72
CA ASN A 1061 -6.64 -71.43 47.61
C ASN A 1061 -7.07 -72.86 47.98
N THR A 1062 -7.89 -73.01 49.02
CA THR A 1062 -8.30 -74.34 49.53
C THR A 1062 -9.68 -74.77 49.06
N GLY A 1063 -10.52 -73.83 48.62
CA GLY A 1063 -11.91 -74.10 48.23
C GLY A 1063 -12.86 -74.39 49.40
N SER A 1064 -12.39 -74.22 50.64
CA SER A 1064 -13.17 -74.40 51.88
C SER A 1064 -13.59 -73.04 52.48
N ASP A 1065 -14.51 -73.04 53.44
CA ASP A 1065 -14.90 -71.83 54.17
C ASP A 1065 -13.67 -71.17 54.81
N TRP A 1066 -13.53 -69.86 54.63
CA TRP A 1066 -12.36 -69.12 55.08
C TRP A 1066 -12.30 -69.09 56.61
N SER A 1067 -11.24 -69.68 57.18
CA SER A 1067 -11.04 -69.79 58.64
C SER A 1067 -12.21 -70.40 59.40
N GLY A 1068 -12.94 -71.33 58.77
CA GLY A 1068 -14.05 -72.06 59.41
C GLY A 1068 -15.31 -71.23 59.65
N LEU A 1069 -15.50 -70.13 58.89
CA LEU A 1069 -16.74 -69.36 58.92
C LEU A 1069 -17.93 -70.23 58.49
N SER A 1070 -19.08 -70.06 59.14
CA SER A 1070 -20.34 -70.63 58.67
C SER A 1070 -21.04 -69.71 57.68
N ALA A 1071 -21.81 -70.29 56.76
CA ALA A 1071 -22.76 -69.58 55.91
C ALA A 1071 -23.59 -68.57 56.68
N GLN A 1072 -23.72 -67.36 56.14
CA GLN A 1072 -24.57 -66.32 56.70
C GLN A 1072 -25.83 -66.19 55.86
N SER A 1073 -26.98 -66.06 56.54
CA SER A 1073 -28.26 -65.92 55.88
C SER A 1073 -28.53 -64.45 55.52
N CYS A 1074 -28.68 -64.17 54.22
CA CYS A 1074 -29.17 -62.90 53.70
C CYS A 1074 -30.70 -62.95 53.65
N ASN A 1075 -31.37 -62.07 54.41
CA ASN A 1075 -32.82 -61.89 54.35
C ASN A 1075 -33.17 -60.61 53.56
N PRO A 1076 -33.72 -60.73 52.34
CA PRO A 1076 -34.09 -59.58 51.51
C PRO A 1076 -35.08 -58.65 52.21
N ALA A 1077 -34.67 -57.39 52.43
CA ALA A 1077 -35.45 -56.38 53.14
C ALA A 1077 -35.85 -55.20 52.23
N THR A 1078 -36.62 -54.26 52.79
CA THR A 1078 -37.03 -53.02 52.12
C THR A 1078 -35.85 -52.31 51.47
N GLY A 1079 -36.01 -51.87 50.22
CA GLY A 1079 -34.93 -51.29 49.42
C GLY A 1079 -34.14 -52.32 48.59
N ASN A 1080 -34.67 -53.54 48.44
CA ASN A 1080 -34.09 -54.64 47.67
C ASN A 1080 -32.62 -54.91 48.06
N SER A 1081 -32.39 -55.04 49.37
CA SER A 1081 -31.05 -55.25 49.91
C SER A 1081 -31.05 -56.05 51.20
N CYS A 1082 -29.89 -56.63 51.53
CA CYS A 1082 -29.60 -57.26 52.81
C CYS A 1082 -28.13 -57.00 53.17
N SER A 1083 -27.76 -57.16 54.43
CA SER A 1083 -26.36 -57.15 54.88
C SER A 1083 -26.07 -58.41 55.67
N VAL A 1084 -24.93 -59.05 55.39
CA VAL A 1084 -24.45 -60.24 56.08
C VAL A 1084 -23.10 -59.94 56.72
N SER A 1085 -22.95 -60.29 58.00
CA SER A 1085 -21.73 -60.05 58.78
C SER A 1085 -21.05 -61.37 59.13
N PHE A 1086 -19.79 -61.51 58.76
CA PHE A 1086 -18.93 -62.62 59.10
C PHE A 1086 -18.04 -62.20 60.27
N ALA A 1087 -18.13 -62.91 61.39
CA ALA A 1087 -17.25 -62.70 62.55
C ALA A 1087 -16.36 -63.93 62.75
N PHE A 1088 -15.05 -63.73 62.77
CA PHE A 1088 -14.09 -64.84 62.85
C PHE A 1088 -13.92 -65.32 64.28
N SER A 1089 -14.20 -66.60 64.52
CA SER A 1089 -13.90 -67.28 65.80
C SER A 1089 -12.42 -67.66 65.89
N THR A 1090 -11.80 -68.03 64.77
CA THR A 1090 -10.35 -68.16 64.61
C THR A 1090 -9.87 -67.02 63.71
N ILE A 1091 -9.29 -65.99 64.33
CA ILE A 1091 -8.95 -64.73 63.67
C ILE A 1091 -7.84 -64.96 62.61
N PRO A 1092 -8.12 -64.76 61.31
CA PRO A 1092 -7.10 -64.89 60.27
C PRO A 1092 -6.07 -63.76 60.35
N THR A 1093 -4.80 -64.12 60.18
CA THR A 1093 -3.68 -63.18 60.04
C THR A 1093 -3.23 -63.12 58.58
N ILE A 1094 -2.98 -61.90 58.08
CA ILE A 1094 -2.41 -61.63 56.76
C ILE A 1094 -1.05 -60.98 56.99
N THR A 1095 0.01 -61.65 56.52
CA THR A 1095 1.39 -61.18 56.69
C THR A 1095 1.62 -59.86 55.95
N ALA A 1096 2.39 -58.93 56.54
CA ALA A 1096 2.71 -57.65 55.92
C ALA A 1096 3.25 -57.80 54.48
N GLY A 1097 2.73 -57.00 53.55
CA GLY A 1097 3.09 -57.08 52.13
C GLY A 1097 2.47 -58.25 51.35
N SER A 1098 1.63 -59.07 51.98
CA SER A 1098 0.90 -60.16 51.33
C SER A 1098 -0.61 -59.89 51.22
N SER A 1099 -1.28 -60.67 50.39
CA SER A 1099 -2.73 -60.58 50.18
C SER A 1099 -3.41 -61.93 50.38
N LYS A 1100 -4.63 -61.90 50.90
CA LYS A 1100 -5.54 -63.05 51.04
C LYS A 1100 -6.79 -62.84 50.19
N THR A 1101 -7.06 -63.76 49.27
CA THR A 1101 -8.24 -63.69 48.37
C THR A 1101 -9.29 -64.71 48.77
N VAL A 1102 -10.52 -64.26 48.93
CA VAL A 1102 -11.69 -65.13 49.16
C VAL A 1102 -12.74 -64.91 48.09
N LYS A 1103 -13.48 -65.96 47.73
CA LYS A 1103 -14.64 -65.86 46.86
C LYS A 1103 -15.88 -65.58 47.69
N VAL A 1104 -16.73 -64.70 47.19
CA VAL A 1104 -18.10 -64.53 47.69
C VAL A 1104 -18.98 -65.50 46.94
N ARG A 1105 -19.51 -66.48 47.65
CA ARG A 1105 -20.43 -67.49 47.12
C ARG A 1105 -21.84 -67.22 47.62
N VAL A 1106 -22.81 -67.40 46.74
CA VAL A 1106 -24.24 -67.28 47.04
C VAL A 1106 -24.99 -68.47 46.46
N ASP A 1107 -26.15 -68.78 47.03
CA ASP A 1107 -27.15 -69.65 46.40
C ASP A 1107 -28.07 -68.80 45.50
N SER A 1108 -27.67 -68.60 44.24
CA SER A 1108 -28.45 -67.78 43.29
C SER A 1108 -29.71 -68.47 42.76
N SER A 1109 -29.91 -69.75 43.04
CA SER A 1109 -31.14 -70.48 42.67
C SER A 1109 -32.38 -69.99 43.42
N SER A 1110 -32.17 -69.33 44.56
CA SER A 1110 -33.21 -68.79 45.43
C SER A 1110 -33.51 -67.30 45.23
N PHE A 1111 -32.85 -66.67 44.25
CA PHE A 1111 -33.03 -65.25 43.95
C PHE A 1111 -34.42 -64.96 43.37
N TYR A 1112 -34.84 -63.70 43.48
CA TYR A 1112 -36.02 -63.24 42.76
C TYR A 1112 -35.89 -63.51 41.25
N ASP A 1113 -36.93 -64.09 40.66
CA ASP A 1113 -36.98 -64.49 39.25
C ASP A 1113 -38.28 -63.99 38.62
N ALA A 1114 -38.22 -62.81 38.01
CA ALA A 1114 -39.35 -62.29 37.24
C ALA A 1114 -39.18 -62.68 35.78
N ALA A 1115 -40.22 -63.31 35.22
CA ALA A 1115 -40.21 -63.71 33.82
C ALA A 1115 -39.89 -62.51 32.92
N SER A 1116 -38.85 -62.63 32.09
CA SER A 1116 -38.42 -61.68 31.03
C SER A 1116 -37.75 -60.37 31.45
N THR A 1117 -37.26 -60.25 32.69
CA THR A 1117 -36.41 -59.11 33.13
C THR A 1117 -35.03 -59.60 33.56
N ALA A 1118 -33.98 -58.79 33.35
CA ALA A 1118 -32.66 -59.08 33.91
C ALA A 1118 -32.60 -58.58 35.36
N GLU A 1119 -32.27 -59.45 36.31
CA GLU A 1119 -32.19 -59.09 37.72
C GLU A 1119 -30.76 -58.75 38.13
N SER A 1120 -30.51 -57.48 38.46
CA SER A 1120 -29.21 -57.03 38.93
C SER A 1120 -28.92 -57.45 40.37
N LEU A 1121 -27.66 -57.78 40.64
CA LEU A 1121 -27.10 -57.96 41.96
C LEU A 1121 -25.77 -57.22 42.06
N SER A 1122 -25.67 -56.31 43.03
CA SER A 1122 -24.43 -55.68 43.44
C SER A 1122 -24.09 -56.10 44.86
N THR A 1123 -22.88 -56.62 45.06
CA THR A 1123 -22.33 -56.94 46.39
C THR A 1123 -21.22 -55.97 46.70
N LEU A 1124 -21.26 -55.33 47.87
CA LEU A 1124 -20.31 -54.29 48.23
C LEU A 1124 -19.98 -54.27 49.73
N VAL A 1125 -18.79 -53.80 50.07
CA VAL A 1125 -18.47 -53.33 51.43
C VAL A 1125 -18.89 -51.85 51.48
N SER A 1126 -19.98 -51.55 52.20
CA SER A 1126 -20.70 -50.29 52.03
C SER A 1126 -20.08 -49.08 52.72
N ALA A 1127 -19.34 -49.31 53.80
CA ALA A 1127 -18.74 -48.26 54.60
C ALA A 1127 -17.47 -48.79 55.28
N TYR A 1128 -16.61 -47.88 55.73
CA TYR A 1128 -15.27 -48.19 56.19
C TYR A 1128 -15.27 -48.98 57.50
N ASP A 1129 -16.32 -48.79 58.31
CA ASP A 1129 -16.60 -49.47 59.56
C ASP A 1129 -17.12 -50.91 59.38
N LYS A 1130 -17.37 -51.35 58.14
CA LYS A 1130 -17.88 -52.69 57.81
C LYS A 1130 -16.81 -53.77 57.74
N VAL A 1131 -15.55 -53.39 57.91
CA VAL A 1131 -14.46 -54.33 58.12
C VAL A 1131 -13.72 -53.90 59.37
N ASN A 1132 -13.86 -54.71 60.43
CA ASN A 1132 -13.10 -54.53 61.65
C ASN A 1132 -11.84 -55.39 61.54
N TRP A 1133 -10.68 -54.76 61.70
CA TRP A 1133 -9.40 -55.41 61.63
C TRP A 1133 -8.52 -54.98 62.81
N GLY A 1134 -7.40 -55.68 63.00
CA GLY A 1134 -6.39 -55.38 64.01
C GLY A 1134 -5.00 -55.47 63.41
N ASP A 1135 -4.01 -54.94 64.10
CA ASP A 1135 -2.62 -54.92 63.63
C ASP A 1135 -1.64 -55.58 64.62
N GLY A 1136 -2.18 -56.21 65.68
CA GLY A 1136 -1.46 -56.90 66.75
C GLY A 1136 -1.37 -56.12 68.07
N THR A 1137 -1.42 -54.77 68.05
CA THR A 1137 -1.36 -53.90 69.24
C THR A 1137 -2.76 -53.44 69.54
N THR A 1138 -3.45 -53.02 68.50
CA THR A 1138 -4.89 -52.89 68.49
C THR A 1138 -5.45 -54.20 67.95
N THR A 1139 -5.98 -55.06 68.84
CA THR A 1139 -6.50 -56.38 68.47
C THR A 1139 -7.82 -56.31 67.68
N GLY A 1140 -8.54 -55.20 67.77
CA GLY A 1140 -9.70 -54.86 66.96
C GLY A 1140 -10.16 -53.43 67.20
N GLY A 1141 -11.08 -52.93 66.37
CA GLY A 1141 -11.55 -51.55 66.37
C GLY A 1141 -10.82 -50.65 65.38
N LEU A 1142 -9.94 -51.22 64.54
CA LEU A 1142 -9.44 -50.53 63.35
C LEU A 1142 -10.40 -50.77 62.18
N TYR A 1143 -10.56 -49.75 61.35
CA TYR A 1143 -11.48 -49.74 60.22
C TYR A 1143 -10.73 -49.38 58.93
N LEU A 1144 -11.35 -49.60 57.78
CA LEU A 1144 -10.74 -49.22 56.50
C LEU A 1144 -10.55 -47.70 56.42
N GLN A 1145 -9.74 -47.24 55.47
CA GLN A 1145 -9.68 -45.81 55.20
C GLN A 1145 -11.04 -45.35 54.65
N PRO A 1146 -11.62 -44.23 55.14
CA PRO A 1146 -12.92 -43.76 54.68
C PRO A 1146 -13.03 -43.53 53.17
N THR A 1147 -11.93 -43.19 52.49
CA THR A 1147 -11.90 -42.99 51.04
C THR A 1147 -11.83 -44.28 50.23
N ASP A 1148 -11.55 -45.43 50.86
CA ASP A 1148 -11.38 -46.70 50.17
C ASP A 1148 -12.74 -47.41 49.95
N VAL A 1149 -13.83 -46.86 50.48
CA VAL A 1149 -15.20 -47.41 50.41
C VAL A 1149 -16.16 -46.46 49.68
N PRO A 1150 -17.24 -46.97 49.04
CA PRO A 1150 -17.67 -48.37 49.00
C PRO A 1150 -16.81 -49.22 48.06
N ILE A 1151 -16.54 -50.47 48.45
CA ILE A 1151 -15.80 -51.43 47.62
C ILE A 1151 -16.80 -52.35 46.95
N VAL A 1152 -16.89 -52.29 45.61
CA VAL A 1152 -17.74 -53.20 44.84
C VAL A 1152 -17.04 -54.55 44.73
N VAL A 1153 -17.61 -55.58 45.36
CA VAL A 1153 -17.12 -56.95 45.32
C VAL A 1153 -17.58 -57.66 44.06
N SER A 1154 -18.85 -57.49 43.69
CA SER A 1154 -19.40 -57.99 42.44
C SER A 1154 -20.53 -57.11 41.92
N SER A 1155 -20.71 -57.10 40.59
CA SER A 1155 -21.88 -56.54 39.92
C SER A 1155 -22.26 -57.44 38.75
N VAL A 1156 -23.33 -58.20 38.92
CA VAL A 1156 -23.81 -59.20 37.95
C VAL A 1156 -25.29 -59.00 37.66
N SER A 1157 -25.77 -59.48 36.50
CA SER A 1157 -27.19 -59.66 36.23
C SER A 1157 -27.48 -61.12 35.85
N TYR A 1158 -28.56 -61.65 36.42
CA TYR A 1158 -29.07 -62.98 36.09
C TYR A 1158 -29.95 -62.93 34.84
#